data_AF-A0A1M6U6J6-F1
#
_entry.id   AF-A0A1M6U6J6-F1
#
_cell.length_a   1.000
_cell.length_b   1.000
_cell.length_c   1.000
_cell.angle_alpha   90.00
_cell.angle_beta   90.00
_cell.angle_gamma   90.00
#
_symmetry.space_group_name_H-M   'P 1'
#
loop_
_entity.id
_entity.type
_entity.pdbx_description
1 polymer ?
#
loop_
_entity_poly.entity_id
_entity_poly.type
_entity_poly.pdbx_seq_one_letter_code
_entity_poly.pdbx_strand_id
1 'polypeptide(L)'
;MPRDGGRQPEVWDEARLVAEVQAGPRGPQIGAFFDFDGTLIDGFSLAAFAKHHLRSGYISPADAGRMLLIGLRGVTTEADFERFFVTGMRAWAGRSEDELTELGERLFVQGIAGSLYPEAWRLVEAHRRAGHTVVLASSATRFQVEPAARAMGVEHVLVTPVEFENGIATGRPGGPPLWRSGKAAAVRKFAAEHGIDLARSYAYSNGTEDEPFLSAVGIARPVNPEPGLAAVAAQRGWPIARFTSRGRSGALRRVVRTAAAAGGMIGGFTAGALLGLLGGSRREGVDLGIALAGDLGSALAGVELDVRGAEHLRTRPAVFLFNHQSQLDVVILAKLLRGGFTGVAKKEVATMPGFGPLFRYADVAFVDRGNTEQAKAALAPAVERLREGISLVVAPEGTRSPTPALGPFKKGAFHVAMQAGVPIVPIVIRNAGELMWRGATTIREGTVQVSVLPPVPTDGWQIADLDRHVAEVREMFRRTLEDWDDTEVTVTTGPDGPVAAVPVWRADPQMSALETAVWRAEAADERWRANVTLLEVLDRAPEWERFVAAHEWASRMVPRIRQRVVEPPLGVGPPMWVTVDELDLDAHVQRIRLPEGAGERELLDAVTAFAEPPLPRDRPLWRAALVEGLPDGAAAYVVTTHHSVTDGMGIVQLLGMLHSRTAEHDPQRPEPPAPVADPPPAPSELLAEQVGEVARGVSGLVTALPRLLTRPVRKPLATVTESVSAARTVGEAIAGPHGGSPLLAQRSGHWHLETLDVDHDALRAGARAAGGSVTDGFLAALLGALRHYHRELGAADVSSVPIGLPLGLRPEDDPQSGRLTATRFDAPLDLVDAADRVRAVRRFVLGARAGTAGPDAALAPALAWVPGPVLGALSGRLTPVNDVQAATVPGLAHAAYLAGARITRMYPFGALIGCGAALTMVVHEGVCCIGLNLDPAAVTEPEVFVGGLQAGISEVIALA
;
A
#
# COMPACT_ATOMS: atom_id res chain seq x y z
N MET A 1 44.71 24.52 -31.42
CA MET A 1 43.24 24.38 -31.49
C MET A 1 42.78 23.64 -30.25
N PRO A 2 41.90 24.21 -29.41
CA PRO A 2 41.40 23.53 -28.23
C PRO A 2 40.43 22.41 -28.65
N ARG A 3 40.44 21.32 -27.88
CA ARG A 3 39.46 20.23 -27.99
C ARG A 3 38.09 20.77 -27.60
N ASP A 4 37.15 20.83 -28.54
CA ASP A 4 35.73 21.08 -28.23
C ASP A 4 35.24 19.99 -27.28
N GLY A 5 34.91 20.39 -26.05
CA GLY A 5 34.19 19.54 -25.10
C GLY A 5 32.82 19.25 -25.69
N GLY A 6 32.61 18.00 -26.14
CA GLY A 6 31.37 17.57 -26.78
C GLY A 6 30.15 17.94 -25.94
N ARG A 7 29.34 18.87 -26.46
CA ARG A 7 28.09 19.30 -25.85
C ARG A 7 27.16 18.08 -25.79
N GLN A 8 26.77 17.63 -24.60
CA GLN A 8 25.79 16.54 -24.50
C GLN A 8 24.41 17.05 -24.93
N PRO A 9 23.60 16.21 -25.62
CA PRO A 9 22.25 16.61 -25.99
C PRO A 9 21.39 16.72 -24.73
N GLU A 10 20.43 17.65 -24.73
CA GLU A 10 19.47 17.76 -23.64
C GLU A 10 18.62 16.48 -23.56
N VAL A 11 18.45 15.92 -22.36
CA VAL A 11 17.64 14.71 -22.15
C VAL A 11 16.28 15.10 -21.60
N TRP A 12 15.22 14.74 -22.31
CA TRP A 12 13.84 14.96 -21.92
C TRP A 12 13.22 13.65 -21.42
N ASP A 13 12.32 13.79 -20.45
CA ASP A 13 11.44 12.72 -20.03
C ASP A 13 10.18 12.65 -20.90
N GLU A 14 9.36 11.62 -20.68
CA GLU A 14 8.10 11.43 -21.38
C GLU A 14 7.14 12.61 -21.17
N ALA A 15 7.01 13.08 -19.92
CA ALA A 15 6.08 14.15 -19.56
C ALA A 15 6.37 15.44 -20.36
N ARG A 16 7.65 15.78 -20.52
CA ARG A 16 8.07 16.94 -21.32
C ARG A 16 7.81 16.77 -22.81
N LEU A 17 7.98 15.56 -23.37
CA LEU A 17 7.60 15.28 -24.76
C LEU A 17 6.09 15.47 -24.98
N VAL A 18 5.27 14.91 -24.08
CA VAL A 18 3.81 15.03 -24.17
C VAL A 18 3.36 16.48 -24.01
N ALA A 19 3.93 17.21 -23.04
CA ALA A 19 3.62 18.62 -22.81
C ALA A 19 3.98 19.50 -24.03
N GLU A 20 5.10 19.22 -24.72
CA GLU A 20 5.44 19.90 -25.97
C GLU A 20 4.39 19.69 -27.06
N VAL A 21 3.89 18.46 -27.21
CA VAL A 21 2.84 18.17 -28.21
C VAL A 21 1.55 18.91 -27.86
N GLN A 22 1.17 18.94 -26.58
CA GLN A 22 -0.05 19.60 -26.13
C GLN A 22 -0.02 21.13 -26.31
N ALA A 23 1.15 21.74 -26.10
CA ALA A 23 1.40 23.17 -26.31
C ALA A 23 1.72 23.53 -27.77
N GLY A 24 1.96 22.53 -28.61
CA GLY A 24 2.39 22.67 -30.00
C GLY A 24 1.29 23.06 -30.99
N PRO A 25 1.63 23.15 -32.29
CA PRO A 25 0.68 23.42 -33.36
C PRO A 25 -0.37 22.31 -33.46
N ARG A 26 -1.64 22.62 -33.76
CA ARG A 26 -2.75 21.64 -33.83
C ARG A 26 -3.32 21.49 -35.24
N GLY A 27 -3.97 20.35 -35.48
CA GLY A 27 -4.75 20.07 -36.70
C GLY A 27 -4.06 19.13 -37.70
N PRO A 28 -4.81 18.64 -38.71
CA PRO A 28 -4.39 17.54 -39.59
C PRO A 28 -3.26 17.92 -40.55
N GLN A 29 -2.99 19.21 -40.74
CA GLN A 29 -1.85 19.72 -41.50
C GLN A 29 -0.51 19.53 -40.79
N ILE A 30 -0.51 19.09 -39.53
CA ILE A 30 0.69 18.75 -38.76
C ILE A 30 0.89 17.25 -38.80
N GLY A 31 2.05 16.80 -39.25
CA GLY A 31 2.44 15.40 -39.29
C GLY A 31 3.17 14.99 -38.01
N ALA A 32 2.93 13.76 -37.55
CA ALA A 32 3.74 13.11 -36.53
C ALA A 32 4.23 11.76 -37.04
N PHE A 33 5.51 11.69 -37.41
CA PHE A 33 6.12 10.54 -38.07
C PHE A 33 6.92 9.71 -37.06
N PHE A 34 6.59 8.44 -36.92
CA PHE A 34 7.24 7.52 -35.99
C PHE A 34 7.94 6.40 -36.73
N ASP A 35 9.24 6.22 -36.49
CA ASP A 35 9.85 4.93 -36.78
C ASP A 35 9.27 3.85 -35.87
N PHE A 36 9.30 2.59 -36.31
CA PHE A 36 8.65 1.49 -35.57
C PHE A 36 9.65 0.72 -34.69
N ASP A 37 10.67 0.14 -35.29
CA ASP A 37 11.67 -0.71 -34.62
C ASP A 37 12.59 0.17 -33.76
N GLY A 38 12.86 -0.21 -32.51
CA GLY A 38 13.69 0.58 -31.58
C GLY A 38 13.07 1.89 -31.06
N THR A 39 12.01 2.40 -31.72
CA THR A 39 11.33 3.65 -31.39
C THR A 39 9.98 3.39 -30.69
N LEU A 40 9.05 2.70 -31.35
CA LEU A 40 7.76 2.30 -30.74
C LEU A 40 7.87 0.96 -30.00
N ILE A 41 8.73 0.06 -30.47
CA ILE A 41 9.02 -1.24 -29.82
C ILE A 41 10.47 -1.37 -29.40
N ASP A 42 10.73 -2.13 -28.34
CA ASP A 42 12.09 -2.55 -27.95
C ASP A 42 12.61 -3.64 -28.88
N GLY A 43 13.74 -3.36 -29.54
CA GLY A 43 14.37 -4.24 -30.51
C GLY A 43 13.72 -4.18 -31.90
N PHE A 44 13.87 -5.26 -32.66
CA PHE A 44 13.44 -5.35 -34.06
C PHE A 44 12.28 -6.33 -34.21
N SER A 45 11.18 -5.88 -34.80
CA SER A 45 10.00 -6.67 -35.16
C SER A 45 10.37 -7.90 -36.01
N LEU A 46 11.38 -7.75 -36.88
CA LEU A 46 11.91 -8.82 -37.71
C LEU A 46 12.47 -10.00 -36.90
N ALA A 47 12.92 -9.77 -35.66
CA ALA A 47 13.40 -10.85 -34.80
C ALA A 47 12.29 -11.84 -34.39
N ALA A 48 11.05 -11.36 -34.22
CA ALA A 48 9.90 -12.23 -33.92
C ALA A 48 9.58 -13.15 -35.10
N PHE A 49 9.63 -12.61 -36.32
CA PHE A 49 9.45 -13.36 -37.57
C PHE A 49 10.60 -14.34 -37.80
N ALA A 50 11.85 -13.91 -37.60
CA ALA A 50 13.02 -14.80 -37.71
C ALA A 50 12.94 -15.97 -36.72
N LYS A 51 12.52 -15.74 -35.47
CA LYS A 51 12.31 -16.79 -34.47
C LYS A 51 11.20 -17.76 -34.86
N HIS A 52 10.11 -17.26 -35.45
CA HIS A 52 9.05 -18.10 -35.99
C HIS A 52 9.59 -18.98 -37.12
N HIS A 53 10.21 -18.37 -38.14
CA HIS A 53 10.76 -19.09 -39.30
C HIS A 53 11.81 -20.14 -38.93
N LEU A 54 12.64 -19.88 -37.92
CA LEU A 54 13.61 -20.83 -37.40
C LEU A 54 12.93 -22.05 -36.76
N ARG A 55 11.87 -21.84 -35.97
CA ARG A 55 11.11 -22.92 -35.31
C ARG A 55 10.28 -23.75 -36.28
N SER A 56 9.84 -23.14 -37.38
CA SER A 56 9.04 -23.80 -38.42
C SER A 56 9.88 -24.36 -39.58
N GLY A 57 11.22 -24.23 -39.54
CA GLY A 57 12.14 -24.84 -40.51
C GLY A 57 12.22 -24.15 -41.89
N TYR A 58 11.77 -22.90 -42.04
CA TYR A 58 11.73 -22.20 -43.33
C TYR A 58 13.02 -21.47 -43.71
N ILE A 59 13.96 -21.32 -42.78
CA ILE A 59 15.29 -20.73 -43.03
C ILE A 59 16.33 -21.85 -42.90
N SER A 60 17.26 -21.94 -43.84
CA SER A 60 18.32 -22.94 -43.79
C SER A 60 19.20 -22.73 -42.54
N PRO A 61 19.73 -23.78 -41.90
CA PRO A 61 20.61 -23.63 -40.74
C PRO A 61 21.83 -22.73 -40.99
N ALA A 62 22.32 -22.71 -42.24
CA ALA A 62 23.42 -21.85 -42.66
C ALA A 62 23.02 -20.37 -42.73
N ASP A 63 21.82 -20.07 -43.23
CA ASP A 63 21.29 -18.70 -43.27
C ASP A 63 20.90 -18.20 -41.88
N ALA A 64 20.35 -19.06 -41.03
CA ALA A 64 20.09 -18.75 -39.62
C ALA A 64 21.37 -18.43 -38.85
N GLY A 65 22.44 -19.21 -39.06
CA GLY A 65 23.76 -18.96 -38.46
C GLY A 65 24.37 -17.64 -38.93
N ARG A 66 24.23 -17.30 -40.22
CA ARG A 66 24.67 -16.01 -40.77
C ARG A 66 23.87 -14.82 -40.23
N MET A 67 22.54 -14.95 -40.15
CA MET A 67 21.67 -13.91 -39.58
C MET A 67 21.95 -13.66 -38.09
N LEU A 68 22.26 -14.71 -37.33
CA LEU A 68 22.67 -14.60 -35.93
C LEU A 68 24.00 -13.83 -35.80
N LEU A 69 24.97 -14.11 -36.69
CA LEU A 69 26.28 -13.47 -36.71
C LEU A 69 26.19 -11.97 -37.04
N ILE A 70 25.33 -11.59 -37.99
CA ILE A 70 25.03 -10.20 -38.33
C ILE A 70 24.29 -9.51 -37.16
N GLY A 71 23.30 -10.17 -36.57
CA GLY A 71 22.58 -9.65 -35.40
C GLY A 71 23.46 -9.46 -34.16
N LEU A 72 24.51 -10.27 -33.98
CA LEU A 72 25.51 -10.13 -32.92
C LEU A 72 26.51 -8.99 -33.17
N ARG A 73 26.80 -8.67 -34.44
CA ARG A 73 27.73 -7.60 -34.83
C ARG A 73 27.06 -6.23 -35.00
N GLY A 74 25.73 -6.21 -35.16
CA GLY A 74 24.98 -5.01 -35.53
C GLY A 74 25.06 -4.75 -37.04
N VAL A 75 23.97 -4.21 -37.62
CA VAL A 75 23.94 -3.82 -39.05
C VAL A 75 24.63 -2.47 -39.19
N THR A 76 25.87 -2.46 -39.64
CA THR A 76 26.70 -1.23 -39.68
C THR A 76 26.93 -0.67 -41.09
N THR A 77 26.63 -1.44 -42.13
CA THR A 77 26.79 -1.02 -43.54
C THR A 77 25.54 -1.26 -44.38
N GLU A 78 25.39 -0.50 -45.47
CA GLU A 78 24.28 -0.64 -46.43
C GLU A 78 24.24 -2.04 -47.07
N ALA A 79 25.42 -2.63 -47.34
CA ALA A 79 25.53 -3.99 -47.83
C ALA A 79 25.11 -5.05 -46.79
N ASP A 80 25.30 -4.78 -45.49
CA ASP A 80 24.83 -5.68 -44.42
C ASP A 80 23.31 -5.61 -44.24
N PHE A 81 22.73 -4.40 -44.35
CA PHE A 81 21.29 -4.21 -44.37
C PHE A 81 20.67 -4.91 -45.58
N GLU A 82 21.20 -4.69 -46.78
CA GLU A 82 20.68 -5.30 -48.01
C GLU A 82 20.72 -6.83 -47.94
N ARG A 83 21.82 -7.43 -47.47
CA ARG A 83 21.93 -8.89 -47.29
C ARG A 83 20.94 -9.41 -46.24
N PHE A 84 20.79 -8.72 -45.12
CA PHE A 84 19.87 -9.13 -44.05
C PHE A 84 18.40 -9.01 -44.50
N PHE A 85 18.07 -7.91 -45.15
CA PHE A 85 16.75 -7.60 -45.69
C PHE A 85 16.34 -8.58 -46.79
N VAL A 86 17.20 -8.83 -47.80
CA VAL A 86 16.92 -9.78 -48.88
C VAL A 86 16.74 -11.22 -48.35
N THR A 87 17.56 -11.62 -47.37
CA THR A 87 17.43 -12.95 -46.74
C THR A 87 16.11 -13.07 -45.96
N GLY A 88 15.71 -12.00 -45.26
CA GLY A 88 14.41 -11.89 -44.60
C GLY A 88 13.25 -11.99 -45.59
N MET A 89 13.32 -11.28 -46.72
CA MET A 89 12.30 -11.25 -47.78
C MET A 89 12.09 -12.62 -48.44
N ARG A 90 13.14 -13.42 -48.63
CA ARG A 90 13.02 -14.79 -49.15
C ARG A 90 12.16 -15.71 -48.27
N ALA A 91 12.10 -15.47 -46.97
CA ALA A 91 11.28 -16.29 -46.05
C ALA A 91 9.76 -16.12 -46.28
N TRP A 92 9.36 -15.09 -47.03
CA TRP A 92 7.98 -14.80 -47.41
C TRP A 92 7.57 -15.51 -48.70
N ALA A 93 8.54 -15.98 -49.51
CA ALA A 93 8.28 -16.56 -50.82
C ALA A 93 7.31 -17.75 -50.76
N GLY A 94 6.35 -17.78 -51.69
CA GLY A 94 5.40 -18.90 -51.83
C GLY A 94 4.19 -18.87 -50.88
N ARG A 95 3.98 -17.76 -50.15
CA ARG A 95 2.83 -17.58 -49.24
C ARG A 95 1.82 -16.60 -49.82
N SER A 96 0.54 -16.81 -49.51
CA SER A 96 -0.49 -15.85 -49.89
C SER A 96 -0.44 -14.59 -49.02
N GLU A 97 -1.00 -13.50 -49.53
CA GLU A 97 -1.15 -12.26 -48.77
C GLU A 97 -1.96 -12.44 -47.48
N ASP A 98 -3.03 -13.25 -47.52
CA ASP A 98 -3.86 -13.55 -46.36
C ASP A 98 -3.09 -14.32 -45.28
N GLU A 99 -2.30 -15.33 -45.67
CA GLU A 99 -1.48 -16.11 -44.73
C GLU A 99 -0.45 -15.23 -44.00
N LEU A 100 0.14 -14.28 -44.72
CA LEU A 100 1.12 -13.33 -44.18
C LEU A 100 0.47 -12.30 -43.26
N THR A 101 -0.74 -11.85 -43.60
CA THR A 101 -1.54 -10.96 -42.76
C THR A 101 -1.93 -11.63 -41.45
N GLU A 102 -2.44 -12.85 -41.50
CA GLU A 102 -2.75 -13.63 -40.30
C GLU A 102 -1.50 -13.93 -39.46
N LEU A 103 -0.36 -14.21 -40.12
CA LEU A 103 0.90 -14.42 -39.43
C LEU A 103 1.31 -13.16 -38.66
N GLY A 104 1.20 -11.99 -39.30
CA GLY A 104 1.45 -10.69 -38.68
C GLY A 104 0.60 -10.47 -37.43
N GLU A 105 -0.71 -10.67 -37.54
CA GLU A 105 -1.65 -10.55 -36.41
C GLU A 105 -1.30 -11.51 -35.27
N ARG A 106 -1.02 -12.77 -35.58
CA ARG A 106 -0.62 -13.77 -34.56
C ARG A 106 0.68 -13.38 -33.88
N LEU A 107 1.72 -13.00 -34.62
CA LEU A 107 3.02 -12.65 -34.06
C LEU A 107 2.97 -11.33 -33.27
N PHE A 108 2.11 -10.39 -33.68
CA PHE A 108 1.84 -9.18 -32.92
C PHE A 108 1.32 -9.50 -31.52
N VAL A 109 0.23 -10.27 -31.46
CA VAL A 109 -0.42 -10.68 -30.20
C VAL A 109 0.48 -11.57 -29.33
N GLN A 110 1.31 -12.42 -29.95
CA GLN A 110 2.17 -13.37 -29.22
C GLN A 110 3.47 -12.77 -28.69
N GLY A 111 3.95 -11.66 -29.26
CA GLY A 111 5.28 -11.15 -28.91
C GLY A 111 5.49 -9.65 -29.10
N ILE A 112 5.19 -9.10 -30.28
CA ILE A 112 5.56 -7.71 -30.63
C ILE A 112 4.82 -6.70 -29.74
N ALA A 113 3.57 -6.97 -29.39
CA ALA A 113 2.82 -6.07 -28.51
C ALA A 113 3.47 -5.92 -27.12
N GLY A 114 4.14 -6.96 -26.62
CA GLY A 114 4.84 -6.92 -25.34
C GLY A 114 6.17 -6.16 -25.36
N SER A 115 6.71 -5.87 -26.53
CA SER A 115 7.88 -4.99 -26.70
C SER A 115 7.51 -3.53 -26.91
N LEU A 116 6.23 -3.18 -27.09
CA LEU A 116 5.81 -1.77 -27.20
C LEU A 116 6.23 -0.99 -25.95
N TYR A 117 6.79 0.19 -26.17
CA TYR A 117 7.07 1.19 -25.13
C TYR A 117 5.76 1.89 -24.76
N PRO A 118 5.29 1.79 -23.49
CA PRO A 118 4.13 2.55 -23.02
C PRO A 118 4.30 4.07 -23.21
N GLU A 119 5.52 4.58 -23.04
CA GLU A 119 5.85 6.00 -23.24
C GLU A 119 5.61 6.42 -24.70
N ALA A 120 6.00 5.57 -25.65
CA ALA A 120 5.77 5.82 -27.07
C ALA A 120 4.28 5.74 -27.44
N TRP A 121 3.53 4.83 -26.82
CA TRP A 121 2.07 4.74 -26.99
C TRP A 121 1.38 6.03 -26.53
N ARG A 122 1.72 6.53 -25.34
CA ARG A 122 1.14 7.78 -24.80
C ARG A 122 1.51 8.99 -25.65
N LEU A 123 2.72 9.01 -26.21
CA LEU A 123 3.14 10.05 -27.14
C LEU A 123 2.35 10.03 -28.46
N VAL A 124 2.12 8.85 -29.05
CA VAL A 124 1.24 8.69 -30.22
C VAL A 124 -0.16 9.21 -29.92
N GLU A 125 -0.72 8.84 -28.76
CA GLU A 125 -2.05 9.29 -28.34
C GLU A 125 -2.12 10.80 -28.14
N ALA A 126 -1.06 11.43 -27.59
CA ALA A 126 -0.99 12.88 -27.46
C ALA A 126 -1.09 13.60 -28.83
N HIS A 127 -0.42 13.08 -29.86
CA HIS A 127 -0.53 13.62 -31.21
C HIS A 127 -1.91 13.42 -31.83
N ARG A 128 -2.53 12.26 -31.61
CA ARG A 128 -3.90 12.00 -32.07
C ARG A 128 -4.88 12.99 -31.44
N ARG A 129 -4.77 13.25 -30.14
CA ARG A 129 -5.59 14.24 -29.41
C ARG A 129 -5.35 15.67 -29.86
N ALA A 130 -4.13 16.00 -30.29
CA ALA A 130 -3.82 17.29 -30.91
C ALA A 130 -4.36 17.43 -32.35
N GLY A 131 -4.95 16.37 -32.90
CA GLY A 131 -5.53 16.32 -34.25
C GLY A 131 -4.50 16.18 -35.36
N HIS A 132 -3.28 15.73 -35.05
CA HIS A 132 -2.21 15.57 -36.04
C HIS A 132 -2.45 14.36 -36.93
N THR A 133 -1.93 14.41 -38.16
CA THR A 133 -1.82 13.22 -39.02
C THR A 133 -0.66 12.36 -38.55
N VAL A 134 -0.98 11.27 -37.84
CA VAL A 134 0.02 10.33 -37.31
C VAL A 134 0.37 9.28 -38.37
N VAL A 135 1.66 9.03 -38.56
CA VAL A 135 2.19 8.12 -39.60
C VAL A 135 3.28 7.23 -39.02
N LEU A 136 3.18 5.91 -39.21
CA LEU A 136 4.30 5.00 -38.93
C LEU A 136 5.17 4.86 -40.17
N ALA A 137 6.46 5.21 -40.09
CA ALA A 137 7.41 5.16 -41.20
C ALA A 137 8.57 4.23 -40.89
N SER A 138 8.54 3.00 -41.45
CA SER A 138 9.49 1.94 -41.10
C SER A 138 10.05 1.22 -42.33
N SER A 139 11.28 0.71 -42.20
CA SER A 139 11.86 -0.22 -43.17
C SER A 139 11.22 -1.62 -43.13
N ALA A 140 10.45 -1.93 -42.09
CA ALA A 140 9.71 -3.18 -41.96
C ALA A 140 8.57 -3.28 -43.01
N THR A 141 8.04 -4.49 -43.18
CA THR A 141 6.91 -4.74 -44.08
C THR A 141 5.58 -4.39 -43.42
N ARG A 142 4.53 -4.21 -44.23
CA ARG A 142 3.18 -3.94 -43.73
C ARG A 142 2.66 -4.99 -42.72
N PHE A 143 3.02 -6.25 -42.92
CA PHE A 143 2.62 -7.36 -42.04
C PHE A 143 3.21 -7.28 -40.63
N GLN A 144 4.31 -6.54 -40.46
CA GLN A 144 4.94 -6.30 -39.17
C GLN A 144 4.35 -5.08 -38.45
N VAL A 145 4.01 -4.04 -39.22
CA VAL A 145 3.68 -2.70 -38.69
C VAL A 145 2.18 -2.47 -38.57
N GLU A 146 1.38 -2.91 -39.55
CA GLU A 146 -0.06 -2.66 -39.58
C GLU A 146 -0.83 -3.20 -38.38
N PRO A 147 -0.54 -4.40 -37.83
CA PRO A 147 -1.22 -4.86 -36.62
C PRO A 147 -1.02 -3.88 -35.44
N ALA A 148 0.18 -3.32 -35.30
CA ALA A 148 0.48 -2.33 -34.28
C ALA A 148 -0.18 -0.98 -34.60
N ALA A 149 -0.16 -0.55 -35.86
CA ALA A 149 -0.81 0.68 -36.32
C ALA A 149 -2.32 0.66 -36.03
N ARG A 150 -3.02 -0.43 -36.42
CA ARG A 150 -4.45 -0.63 -36.12
C ARG A 150 -4.72 -0.57 -34.63
N ALA A 151 -3.88 -1.21 -33.83
CA ALA A 151 -4.08 -1.24 -32.38
C ALA A 151 -3.89 0.14 -31.73
N MET A 152 -2.95 0.96 -32.24
CA MET A 152 -2.74 2.36 -31.82
C MET A 152 -3.71 3.35 -32.48
N GLY A 153 -4.58 2.88 -33.38
CA GLY A 153 -5.47 3.71 -34.20
C GLY A 153 -4.74 4.70 -35.12
N VAL A 154 -3.56 4.31 -35.61
CA VAL A 154 -2.80 5.05 -36.63
C VAL A 154 -3.29 4.61 -38.01
N GLU A 155 -3.81 5.55 -38.79
CA GLU A 155 -4.40 5.29 -40.11
C GLU A 155 -3.36 5.10 -41.22
N HIS A 156 -2.23 5.80 -41.13
CA HIS A 156 -1.24 5.85 -42.20
C HIS A 156 0.04 5.08 -41.84
N VAL A 157 0.46 4.19 -42.75
CA VAL A 157 1.72 3.45 -42.64
C VAL A 157 2.53 3.62 -43.92
N LEU A 158 3.80 3.97 -43.76
CA LEU A 158 4.83 4.00 -44.80
C LEU A 158 5.80 2.86 -44.50
N VAL A 159 5.72 1.81 -45.30
CA VAL A 159 6.43 0.54 -45.08
C VAL A 159 7.08 0.06 -46.38
N THR A 160 8.07 -0.81 -46.25
CA THR A 160 8.71 -1.40 -47.43
C THR A 160 7.72 -2.34 -48.15
N PRO A 161 7.45 -2.13 -49.45
CA PRO A 161 6.51 -2.97 -50.20
C PRO A 161 7.07 -4.37 -50.45
N VAL A 162 6.18 -5.36 -50.47
CA VAL A 162 6.48 -6.75 -50.84
C VAL A 162 5.92 -6.99 -52.23
N GLU A 163 6.69 -7.63 -53.11
CA GLU A 163 6.23 -7.99 -54.46
C GLU A 163 5.37 -9.25 -54.42
N PHE A 164 4.22 -9.20 -55.11
CA PHE A 164 3.27 -10.31 -55.24
C PHE A 164 3.04 -10.63 -56.72
N GLU A 165 3.04 -11.92 -57.05
CA GLU A 165 2.60 -12.45 -58.34
C GLU A 165 1.44 -13.41 -58.11
N ASN A 166 0.29 -13.15 -58.74
CA ASN A 166 -0.94 -13.94 -58.57
C ASN A 166 -1.37 -14.12 -57.09
N GLY A 167 -1.18 -13.10 -56.25
CA GLY A 167 -1.50 -13.14 -54.82
C GLY A 167 -0.50 -13.90 -53.95
N ILE A 168 0.63 -14.36 -54.53
CA ILE A 168 1.69 -15.08 -53.84
C ILE A 168 2.95 -14.21 -53.76
N ALA A 169 3.55 -14.10 -52.58
CA ALA A 169 4.77 -13.32 -52.38
C ALA A 169 5.94 -13.94 -53.16
N THR A 170 6.67 -13.12 -53.92
CA THR A 170 7.85 -13.56 -54.72
C THR A 170 9.11 -13.71 -53.86
N GLY A 171 9.11 -13.12 -52.66
CA GLY A 171 10.26 -13.01 -51.78
C GLY A 171 11.26 -11.90 -52.18
N ARG A 172 10.84 -10.98 -53.05
CA ARG A 172 11.56 -9.75 -53.41
C ARG A 172 10.79 -8.50 -52.97
N PRO A 173 11.47 -7.37 -52.74
CA PRO A 173 10.80 -6.12 -52.44
C PRO A 173 10.07 -5.57 -53.67
N GLY A 174 8.88 -5.01 -53.47
CA GLY A 174 8.07 -4.38 -54.53
C GLY A 174 8.49 -2.94 -54.88
N GLY A 175 9.69 -2.53 -54.46
CA GLY A 175 10.18 -1.15 -54.56
C GLY A 175 11.42 -0.93 -53.69
N PRO A 176 12.01 0.27 -53.69
CA PRO A 176 13.15 0.59 -52.82
C PRO A 176 12.74 0.50 -51.34
N PRO A 177 13.61 -0.04 -50.46
CA PRO A 177 13.32 -0.13 -49.03
C PRO A 177 13.25 1.26 -48.38
N LEU A 178 12.38 1.40 -47.39
CA LEU A 178 12.22 2.64 -46.62
C LEU A 178 13.31 2.78 -45.57
N TRP A 179 14.54 2.99 -46.04
CA TRP A 179 15.74 3.10 -45.20
C TRP A 179 16.55 4.34 -45.58
N ARG A 180 17.15 5.03 -44.60
CA ARG A 180 17.91 6.29 -44.78
C ARG A 180 17.16 7.34 -45.61
N SER A 181 17.74 7.74 -46.74
CA SER A 181 17.20 8.73 -47.67
C SER A 181 15.89 8.27 -48.31
N GLY A 182 15.67 6.96 -48.46
CA GLY A 182 14.42 6.39 -48.96
C GLY A 182 13.24 6.67 -48.02
N LYS A 183 13.46 6.52 -46.71
CA LYS A 183 12.45 6.85 -45.67
C LYS A 183 12.12 8.34 -45.69
N ALA A 184 13.14 9.20 -45.73
CA ALA A 184 12.96 10.66 -45.82
C ALA A 184 12.21 11.08 -47.10
N ALA A 185 12.50 10.46 -48.24
CA ALA A 185 11.80 10.73 -49.50
C ALA A 185 10.33 10.30 -49.44
N ALA A 186 10.03 9.14 -48.84
CA ALA A 186 8.66 8.66 -48.66
C ALA A 186 7.84 9.62 -47.78
N VAL A 187 8.42 10.10 -46.67
CA VAL A 187 7.77 11.08 -45.79
C VAL A 187 7.50 12.41 -46.50
N ARG A 188 8.46 12.92 -47.29
CA ARG A 188 8.25 14.15 -48.08
C ARG A 188 7.16 13.99 -49.12
N LYS A 189 7.14 12.86 -49.82
CA LYS A 189 6.10 12.54 -50.80
C LYS A 189 4.73 12.48 -50.13
N PHE A 190 4.60 11.74 -49.04
CA PHE A 190 3.36 11.62 -48.28
C PHE A 190 2.87 13.00 -47.79
N ALA A 191 3.77 13.82 -47.25
CA ALA A 191 3.43 15.14 -46.76
C ALA A 191 2.91 16.06 -47.87
N ALA A 192 3.52 16.01 -49.07
CA ALA A 192 3.04 16.77 -50.23
C ALA A 192 1.63 16.31 -50.68
N GLU A 193 1.37 15.01 -50.67
CA GLU A 193 0.08 14.43 -51.06
C GLU A 193 -1.05 14.74 -50.07
N HIS A 194 -0.73 14.89 -48.78
CA HIS A 194 -1.71 15.09 -47.71
C HIS A 194 -1.76 16.53 -47.18
N GLY A 195 -1.03 17.47 -47.81
CA GLY A 195 -1.00 18.88 -47.41
C GLY A 195 -0.38 19.13 -46.02
N ILE A 196 0.61 18.33 -45.63
CA ILE A 196 1.27 18.41 -44.32
C ILE A 196 2.43 19.41 -44.36
N ASP A 197 2.47 20.33 -43.40
CA ASP A 197 3.57 21.28 -43.20
C ASP A 197 4.72 20.63 -42.41
N LEU A 198 5.72 20.13 -43.14
CA LEU A 198 6.89 19.48 -42.54
C LEU A 198 7.67 20.40 -41.60
N ALA A 199 7.70 21.71 -41.82
CA ALA A 199 8.44 22.65 -40.97
C ALA A 199 7.84 22.78 -39.56
N ARG A 200 6.58 22.38 -39.38
CA ARG A 200 5.88 22.36 -38.08
C ARG A 200 5.58 20.94 -37.58
N SER A 201 6.04 19.92 -38.31
CA SER A 201 5.78 18.52 -38.05
C SER A 201 6.86 17.87 -37.17
N TYR A 202 6.51 16.71 -36.62
CA TYR A 202 7.33 15.95 -35.68
C TYR A 202 7.88 14.67 -36.29
N ALA A 203 9.10 14.27 -35.91
CA ALA A 203 9.66 12.97 -36.28
C ALA A 203 10.39 12.33 -35.10
N TYR A 204 10.19 11.02 -34.93
CA TYR A 204 10.74 10.22 -33.84
C TYR A 204 11.47 8.99 -34.40
N SER A 205 12.74 8.79 -34.02
CA SER A 205 13.53 7.62 -34.38
C SER A 205 14.69 7.39 -33.40
N ASN A 206 15.21 6.16 -33.34
CA ASN A 206 16.39 5.76 -32.58
C ASN A 206 17.66 5.56 -33.43
N GLY A 207 17.52 5.28 -34.73
CA GLY A 207 18.58 4.80 -35.61
C GLY A 207 19.49 5.90 -36.17
N THR A 208 20.79 5.63 -36.28
CA THR A 208 21.74 6.58 -36.88
C THR A 208 21.45 6.81 -38.37
N GLU A 209 20.93 5.79 -39.05
CA GLU A 209 20.46 5.85 -40.43
C GLU A 209 19.33 6.85 -40.67
N ASP A 210 18.60 7.22 -39.63
CA ASP A 210 17.38 8.02 -39.73
C ASP A 210 17.64 9.52 -39.56
N GLU A 211 18.91 9.96 -39.50
CA GLU A 211 19.26 11.39 -39.56
C GLU A 211 18.56 12.11 -40.74
N PRO A 212 18.55 11.59 -41.99
CA PRO A 212 17.87 12.27 -43.10
C PRO A 212 16.36 12.35 -42.91
N PHE A 213 15.76 11.36 -42.24
CA PHE A 213 14.34 11.31 -41.91
C PHE A 213 13.99 12.36 -40.85
N LEU A 214 14.75 12.40 -39.75
CA LEU A 214 14.60 13.40 -38.69
C LEU A 214 14.86 14.83 -39.20
N SER A 215 15.80 14.99 -40.12
CA SER A 215 16.10 16.28 -40.76
C SER A 215 15.04 16.76 -41.74
N ALA A 216 14.07 15.92 -42.12
CA ALA A 216 13.03 16.29 -43.07
C ALA A 216 11.91 17.13 -42.44
N VAL A 217 11.84 17.18 -41.10
CA VAL A 217 10.82 17.90 -40.34
C VAL A 217 11.43 19.03 -39.50
N GLY A 218 10.60 19.96 -39.04
CA GLY A 218 11.04 21.04 -38.16
C GLY A 218 11.26 20.62 -36.69
N ILE A 219 10.57 19.58 -36.22
CA ILE A 219 10.62 19.14 -34.82
C ILE A 219 11.12 17.69 -34.74
N ALA A 220 12.45 17.53 -34.72
CA ALA A 220 13.10 16.22 -34.60
C ALA A 220 13.29 15.81 -33.12
N ARG A 221 12.88 14.60 -32.76
CA ARG A 221 12.98 14.06 -31.40
C ARG A 221 13.56 12.64 -31.42
N PRO A 222 14.89 12.50 -31.36
CA PRO A 222 15.51 11.20 -31.19
C PRO A 222 15.05 10.50 -29.90
N VAL A 223 14.52 9.29 -30.02
CA VAL A 223 14.02 8.48 -28.90
C VAL A 223 14.88 7.23 -28.80
N ASN A 224 15.37 6.91 -27.61
CA ASN A 224 16.33 5.83 -27.38
C ASN A 224 17.53 5.84 -28.35
N PRO A 225 18.13 7.02 -28.65
CA PRO A 225 19.08 7.12 -29.74
C PRO A 225 20.31 6.24 -29.51
N GLU A 226 20.71 5.56 -30.58
CA GLU A 226 22.00 4.89 -30.69
C GLU A 226 23.16 5.91 -30.54
N PRO A 227 24.38 5.48 -30.20
CA PRO A 227 25.50 6.39 -29.98
C PRO A 227 25.75 7.35 -31.15
N GLY A 228 25.58 6.90 -32.40
CA GLY A 228 25.72 7.73 -33.59
C GLY A 228 24.65 8.83 -33.66
N LEU A 229 23.37 8.47 -33.54
CA LEU A 229 22.27 9.44 -33.55
C LEU A 229 22.35 10.42 -32.35
N ALA A 230 22.78 9.95 -31.18
CA ALA A 230 22.96 10.82 -30.01
C ALA A 230 24.04 11.89 -30.25
N ALA A 231 25.11 11.55 -30.97
CA ALA A 231 26.15 12.51 -31.36
C ALA A 231 25.61 13.54 -32.38
N VAL A 232 24.79 13.10 -33.34
CA VAL A 232 24.10 14.01 -34.29
C VAL A 232 23.14 14.94 -33.56
N ALA A 233 22.36 14.42 -32.61
CA ALA A 233 21.43 15.20 -31.80
C ALA A 233 22.15 16.30 -31.00
N ALA A 234 23.30 15.98 -30.40
CA ALA A 234 24.16 16.95 -29.73
C ALA A 234 24.63 18.08 -30.65
N GLN A 235 25.06 17.74 -31.87
CA GLN A 235 25.54 18.72 -32.86
C GLN A 235 24.42 19.63 -33.35
N ARG A 236 23.21 19.08 -33.53
CA ARG A 236 22.05 19.81 -34.07
C ARG A 236 21.16 20.45 -33.00
N GLY A 237 21.48 20.26 -31.73
CA GLY A 237 20.68 20.76 -30.61
C GLY A 237 19.31 20.08 -30.49
N TRP A 238 19.19 18.83 -30.95
CA TRP A 238 17.96 18.06 -30.79
C TRP A 238 17.90 17.45 -29.38
N PRO A 239 16.83 17.73 -28.62
CA PRO A 239 16.55 17.01 -27.39
C PRO A 239 16.34 15.52 -27.66
N ILE A 240 16.84 14.69 -26.77
CA ILE A 240 16.68 13.23 -26.84
C ILE A 240 15.82 12.71 -25.70
N ALA A 241 15.12 11.61 -25.90
CA ALA A 241 14.44 10.90 -24.81
C ALA A 241 14.97 9.47 -24.68
N ARG A 242 14.92 8.92 -23.46
CA ARG A 242 15.30 7.52 -23.19
C ARG A 242 14.20 6.85 -22.37
N PHE A 243 13.54 5.87 -22.97
CA PHE A 243 12.52 5.04 -22.34
C PHE A 243 13.19 3.85 -21.64
N THR A 244 12.83 3.63 -20.38
CA THR A 244 13.43 2.58 -19.54
C THR A 244 12.45 1.45 -19.23
N SER A 245 11.18 1.58 -19.63
CA SER A 245 10.12 0.59 -19.41
C SER A 245 10.35 -0.75 -20.14
N ARG A 246 11.15 -0.76 -21.20
CA ARG A 246 11.58 -1.94 -21.97
C ARG A 246 13.11 -1.95 -22.14
N GLY A 247 13.70 -3.11 -22.48
CA GLY A 247 15.16 -3.26 -22.61
C GLY A 247 15.82 -4.39 -21.78
N ARG A 248 17.12 -4.61 -22.05
CA ARG A 248 17.93 -5.74 -21.54
C ARG A 248 18.60 -5.54 -20.18
N SER A 249 18.66 -4.30 -19.66
CA SER A 249 19.30 -3.99 -18.37
C SER A 249 18.59 -4.73 -17.22
N GLY A 250 19.33 -5.40 -16.33
CA GLY A 250 18.76 -6.06 -15.13
C GLY A 250 18.02 -7.39 -15.37
N ALA A 251 18.20 -8.06 -16.52
CA ALA A 251 17.50 -9.31 -16.85
C ALA A 251 17.63 -10.43 -15.81
N LEU A 252 18.83 -10.62 -15.22
CA LEU A 252 19.05 -11.63 -14.18
C LEU A 252 18.24 -11.31 -12.90
N ARG A 253 18.26 -10.05 -12.47
CA ARG A 253 17.46 -9.57 -11.32
C ARG A 253 15.97 -9.79 -11.56
N ARG A 254 15.47 -9.54 -12.78
CA ARG A 254 14.06 -9.82 -13.14
C ARG A 254 13.68 -11.29 -13.04
N VAL A 255 14.55 -12.20 -13.52
CA VAL A 255 14.29 -13.64 -13.46
C VAL A 255 14.27 -14.12 -12.01
N VAL A 256 15.26 -13.75 -11.21
CA VAL A 256 15.32 -14.10 -9.77
C VAL A 256 14.09 -13.58 -9.04
N ARG A 257 13.73 -12.31 -9.25
CA ARG A 257 12.55 -11.68 -8.65
C ARG A 257 11.25 -12.38 -9.05
N THR A 258 11.10 -12.74 -10.32
CA THR A 258 9.91 -13.46 -10.79
C THR A 258 9.80 -14.85 -10.18
N ALA A 259 10.93 -15.57 -10.06
CA ALA A 259 10.97 -16.86 -9.40
C ALA A 259 10.64 -16.73 -7.90
N ALA A 260 11.16 -15.69 -7.23
CA ALA A 260 10.84 -15.38 -5.84
C ALA A 260 9.35 -15.06 -5.66
N ALA A 261 8.75 -14.23 -6.53
CA ALA A 261 7.32 -13.92 -6.51
C ALA A 261 6.44 -15.17 -6.69
N ALA A 262 6.78 -16.05 -7.65
CA ALA A 262 6.08 -17.32 -7.83
C ALA A 262 6.24 -18.23 -6.61
N GLY A 263 7.44 -18.30 -6.03
CA GLY A 263 7.71 -19.03 -4.79
C GLY A 263 6.94 -18.47 -3.59
N GLY A 264 6.85 -17.15 -3.45
CA GLY A 264 6.08 -16.47 -2.42
C GLY A 264 4.58 -16.72 -2.51
N MET A 265 4.01 -16.69 -3.72
CA MET A 265 2.61 -17.05 -3.94
C MET A 265 2.31 -18.50 -3.53
N ILE A 266 3.12 -19.45 -4.01
CA ILE A 266 2.92 -20.87 -3.70
C ILE A 266 3.15 -21.12 -2.21
N GLY A 267 4.21 -20.53 -1.63
CA GLY A 267 4.56 -20.67 -0.22
C GLY A 267 3.51 -20.07 0.71
N GLY A 268 3.07 -18.84 0.45
CA GLY A 268 2.03 -18.16 1.21
C GLY A 268 0.70 -18.92 1.19
N PHE A 269 0.27 -19.38 0.02
CA PHE A 269 -0.94 -20.18 -0.08
C PHE A 269 -0.81 -21.53 0.63
N THR A 270 0.33 -22.20 0.49
CA THR A 270 0.57 -23.50 1.15
C THR A 270 0.59 -23.33 2.68
N ALA A 271 1.21 -22.27 3.20
CA ALA A 271 1.21 -21.96 4.63
C ALA A 271 -0.21 -21.71 5.15
N GLY A 272 -1.02 -20.89 4.45
CA GLY A 272 -2.41 -20.65 4.81
C GLY A 272 -3.26 -21.92 4.79
N ALA A 273 -3.11 -22.75 3.75
CA ALA A 273 -3.82 -24.03 3.66
C ALA A 273 -3.42 -25.01 4.79
N LEU A 274 -2.13 -25.09 5.14
CA LEU A 274 -1.67 -25.93 6.25
C LEU A 274 -2.19 -25.43 7.61
N LEU A 275 -2.19 -24.12 7.84
CA LEU A 275 -2.74 -23.52 9.05
C LEU A 275 -4.26 -23.72 9.14
N GLY A 276 -4.99 -23.63 8.02
CA GLY A 276 -6.42 -23.93 8.00
C GLY A 276 -6.76 -25.40 8.26
N LEU A 277 -5.88 -26.34 7.87
CA LEU A 277 -6.01 -27.74 8.24
C LEU A 277 -5.81 -27.97 9.73
N LEU A 278 -4.92 -27.21 10.38
CA LEU A 278 -4.69 -27.25 11.82
C LEU A 278 -5.82 -26.57 12.62
N GLY A 279 -6.42 -25.51 12.08
CA GLY A 279 -7.54 -24.76 12.68
C GLY A 279 -8.93 -25.34 12.41
N GLY A 280 -9.05 -26.39 11.59
CA GLY A 280 -10.34 -27.06 11.30
C GLY A 280 -11.24 -26.37 10.28
N SER A 281 -10.85 -25.21 9.73
CA SER A 281 -11.62 -24.45 8.74
C SER A 281 -10.90 -24.36 7.40
N ARG A 282 -11.39 -25.09 6.39
CA ARG A 282 -10.88 -25.02 5.01
C ARG A 282 -10.99 -23.61 4.43
N ARG A 283 -12.07 -22.88 4.74
CA ARG A 283 -12.33 -21.56 4.17
C ARG A 283 -11.35 -20.51 4.69
N GLU A 284 -11.12 -20.50 5.99
CA GLU A 284 -10.12 -19.61 6.62
C GLU A 284 -8.71 -19.90 6.10
N GLY A 285 -8.37 -21.17 5.89
CA GLY A 285 -7.09 -21.54 5.27
C GLY A 285 -6.92 -21.05 3.84
N VAL A 286 -7.99 -21.10 3.03
CA VAL A 286 -7.98 -20.54 1.66
C VAL A 286 -7.83 -19.03 1.70
N ASP A 287 -8.59 -18.34 2.54
CA ASP A 287 -8.58 -16.87 2.60
C ASP A 287 -7.24 -16.35 3.15
N LEU A 288 -6.70 -16.95 4.22
CA LEU A 288 -5.35 -16.67 4.70
C LEU A 288 -4.29 -16.98 3.63
N GLY A 289 -4.45 -18.09 2.92
CA GLY A 289 -3.55 -18.48 1.85
C GLY A 289 -3.53 -17.48 0.69
N ILE A 290 -4.69 -16.93 0.31
CA ILE A 290 -4.80 -15.88 -0.71
C ILE A 290 -4.15 -14.59 -0.22
N ALA A 291 -4.40 -14.16 1.02
CA ALA A 291 -3.80 -12.96 1.59
C ALA A 291 -2.26 -13.06 1.61
N LEU A 292 -1.72 -14.13 2.19
CA LEU A 292 -0.27 -14.37 2.26
C LEU A 292 0.36 -14.51 0.87
N ALA A 293 -0.32 -15.17 -0.07
CA ALA A 293 0.16 -15.28 -1.45
C ALA A 293 0.19 -13.92 -2.15
N GLY A 294 -0.79 -13.05 -1.91
CA GLY A 294 -0.83 -11.68 -2.40
C GLY A 294 0.31 -10.83 -1.82
N ASP A 295 0.49 -10.86 -0.50
CA ASP A 295 1.52 -10.08 0.20
C ASP A 295 2.93 -10.52 -0.21
N LEU A 296 3.26 -11.80 -0.04
CA LEU A 296 4.57 -12.35 -0.39
C LEU A 296 4.83 -12.28 -1.90
N GLY A 297 3.82 -12.61 -2.72
CA GLY A 297 3.94 -12.59 -4.17
C GLY A 297 4.22 -11.19 -4.72
N SER A 298 3.53 -10.17 -4.20
CA SER A 298 3.72 -8.79 -4.61
C SER A 298 5.01 -8.18 -4.08
N ALA A 299 5.35 -8.39 -2.80
CA ALA A 299 6.57 -7.89 -2.18
C ALA A 299 7.81 -8.46 -2.87
N LEU A 300 7.84 -9.78 -3.08
CA LEU A 300 8.93 -10.43 -3.81
C LEU A 300 8.92 -10.10 -5.30
N ALA A 301 7.81 -9.65 -5.88
CA ALA A 301 7.75 -9.13 -7.25
C ALA A 301 8.24 -7.67 -7.36
N GLY A 302 8.38 -6.96 -6.23
CA GLY A 302 8.59 -5.50 -6.21
C GLY A 302 7.39 -4.73 -6.76
N VAL A 303 6.18 -5.24 -6.51
CA VAL A 303 4.93 -4.67 -7.02
C VAL A 303 4.14 -4.04 -5.89
N GLU A 304 3.91 -2.74 -5.99
CA GLU A 304 3.05 -1.98 -5.09
C GLU A 304 1.70 -1.69 -5.75
N LEU A 305 0.68 -1.43 -4.94
CA LEU A 305 -0.66 -1.07 -5.42
C LEU A 305 -1.02 0.34 -4.95
N ASP A 306 -1.36 1.20 -5.90
CA ASP A 306 -1.98 2.51 -5.66
C ASP A 306 -3.49 2.36 -5.93
N VAL A 307 -4.26 2.10 -4.87
CA VAL A 307 -5.70 1.80 -4.91
C VAL A 307 -6.58 3.00 -4.51
N ARG A 308 -7.43 3.46 -5.43
CA ARG A 308 -8.50 4.44 -5.18
C ARG A 308 -9.84 3.73 -5.02
N GLY A 309 -10.73 4.27 -4.17
CA GLY A 309 -12.07 3.72 -3.96
C GLY A 309 -12.11 2.37 -3.21
N ALA A 310 -11.06 2.06 -2.44
CA ALA A 310 -10.90 0.78 -1.76
C ALA A 310 -12.08 0.42 -0.83
N GLU A 311 -12.81 1.42 -0.34
CA GLU A 311 -14.05 1.26 0.43
C GLU A 311 -15.12 0.42 -0.29
N HIS A 312 -15.15 0.44 -1.63
CA HIS A 312 -16.10 -0.33 -2.42
C HIS A 312 -15.76 -1.84 -2.48
N LEU A 313 -14.54 -2.24 -2.10
CA LEU A 313 -14.16 -3.67 -2.01
C LEU A 313 -14.89 -4.41 -0.88
N ARG A 314 -15.49 -3.65 0.05
CA ARG A 314 -16.32 -4.15 1.15
C ARG A 314 -17.71 -4.58 0.70
N THR A 315 -18.15 -4.17 -0.48
CA THR A 315 -19.42 -4.61 -1.05
C THR A 315 -19.32 -6.09 -1.40
N ARG A 316 -19.80 -6.95 -0.50
CA ARG A 316 -19.74 -8.41 -0.61
C ARG A 316 -21.02 -9.02 -0.01
N PRO A 317 -21.55 -10.12 -0.59
CA PRO A 317 -21.10 -10.74 -1.83
C PRO A 317 -21.36 -9.83 -3.04
N ALA A 318 -20.42 -9.84 -4.00
CA ALA A 318 -20.54 -9.08 -5.23
C ALA A 318 -19.84 -9.80 -6.39
N VAL A 319 -20.14 -9.35 -7.61
CA VAL A 319 -19.35 -9.71 -8.79
C VAL A 319 -18.33 -8.60 -9.06
N PHE A 320 -17.07 -8.86 -8.74
CA PHE A 320 -15.94 -7.98 -9.03
C PHE A 320 -15.52 -8.15 -10.49
N LEU A 321 -15.70 -7.11 -11.30
CA LEU A 321 -15.23 -7.09 -12.69
C LEU A 321 -13.89 -6.37 -12.77
N PHE A 322 -12.94 -6.91 -13.54
CA PHE A 322 -11.66 -6.23 -13.77
C PHE A 322 -11.22 -6.32 -15.24
N ASN A 323 -10.52 -5.30 -15.74
CA ASN A 323 -9.93 -5.35 -17.08
C ASN A 323 -8.67 -6.22 -17.06
N HIS A 324 -8.51 -7.08 -18.07
CA HIS A 324 -7.54 -8.17 -18.03
C HIS A 324 -6.38 -7.90 -18.99
N GLN A 325 -5.27 -7.43 -18.47
CA GLN A 325 -4.08 -7.09 -19.28
C GLN A 325 -2.88 -7.97 -18.95
N SER A 326 -2.81 -8.52 -17.73
CA SER A 326 -1.60 -9.17 -17.22
C SER A 326 -1.87 -10.54 -16.58
N GLN A 327 -0.81 -11.32 -16.38
CA GLN A 327 -0.82 -12.45 -15.43
C GLN A 327 -0.69 -11.95 -13.98
N LEU A 328 -0.11 -10.75 -13.82
CA LEU A 328 0.02 -10.06 -12.55
C LEU A 328 -1.36 -9.75 -11.94
N ASP A 329 -2.43 -9.70 -12.75
CA ASP A 329 -3.81 -9.52 -12.30
C ASP A 329 -4.19 -10.49 -11.17
N VAL A 330 -3.67 -11.73 -11.19
CA VAL A 330 -3.92 -12.70 -10.10
C VAL A 330 -3.29 -12.27 -8.79
N VAL A 331 -2.05 -11.75 -8.83
CA VAL A 331 -1.34 -11.23 -7.64
C VAL A 331 -2.02 -9.96 -7.14
N ILE A 332 -2.38 -9.06 -8.06
CA ILE A 332 -3.08 -7.81 -7.78
C ILE A 332 -4.39 -8.12 -7.07
N LEU A 333 -5.22 -9.02 -7.62
CA LEU A 333 -6.51 -9.38 -7.02
C LEU A 333 -6.36 -10.12 -5.69
N ALA A 334 -5.37 -11.00 -5.54
CA ALA A 334 -5.09 -11.65 -4.27
C ALA A 334 -4.73 -10.64 -3.18
N LYS A 335 -3.85 -9.67 -3.48
CA LYS A 335 -3.47 -8.59 -2.57
C LYS A 335 -4.61 -7.61 -2.30
N LEU A 336 -5.41 -7.29 -3.32
CA LEU A 336 -6.50 -6.32 -3.24
C LEU A 336 -7.72 -6.87 -2.49
N LEU A 337 -8.13 -8.11 -2.77
CA LEU A 337 -9.35 -8.69 -2.22
C LEU A 337 -9.11 -9.53 -0.96
N ARG A 338 -7.87 -9.98 -0.71
CA ARG A 338 -7.37 -10.67 0.49
C ARG A 338 -7.99 -12.05 0.79
N GLY A 339 -9.28 -12.24 0.57
CA GLY A 339 -10.03 -13.48 0.81
C GLY A 339 -11.51 -13.30 0.43
N GLY A 340 -12.39 -14.25 0.75
CA GLY A 340 -13.84 -14.11 0.56
C GLY A 340 -14.32 -14.06 -0.91
N PHE A 341 -13.50 -14.50 -1.85
CA PHE A 341 -13.86 -14.58 -3.26
C PHE A 341 -13.42 -15.91 -3.89
N THR A 342 -13.95 -16.18 -5.09
CA THR A 342 -13.43 -17.17 -6.04
C THR A 342 -13.35 -16.53 -7.44
N GLY A 343 -12.60 -17.14 -8.35
CA GLY A 343 -12.37 -16.61 -9.69
C GLY A 343 -12.63 -17.61 -10.80
N VAL A 344 -12.49 -17.13 -12.04
CA VAL A 344 -12.64 -17.93 -13.26
C VAL A 344 -11.30 -18.01 -14.00
N ALA A 345 -10.77 -19.21 -14.17
CA ALA A 345 -9.50 -19.48 -14.84
C ALA A 345 -9.67 -20.30 -16.13
N LYS A 346 -8.65 -20.29 -16.99
CA LYS A 346 -8.61 -21.11 -18.22
C LYS A 346 -8.40 -22.59 -17.87
N LYS A 347 -9.08 -23.52 -18.55
CA LYS A 347 -9.02 -24.97 -18.26
C LYS A 347 -7.59 -25.54 -18.15
N GLU A 348 -6.67 -25.09 -19.00
CA GLU A 348 -5.27 -25.55 -19.04
C GLU A 348 -4.46 -25.13 -17.80
N VAL A 349 -4.92 -24.13 -17.05
CA VAL A 349 -4.31 -23.73 -15.77
C VAL A 349 -4.49 -24.84 -14.73
N ALA A 350 -5.55 -25.64 -14.83
CA ALA A 350 -5.81 -26.73 -13.90
C ALA A 350 -4.69 -27.80 -13.90
N THR A 351 -3.94 -27.93 -14.98
CA THR A 351 -2.84 -28.90 -15.12
C THR A 351 -1.47 -28.31 -14.78
N MET A 352 -1.37 -27.02 -14.43
CA MET A 352 -0.08 -26.42 -14.07
C MET A 352 0.42 -26.94 -12.71
N PRO A 353 1.67 -27.43 -12.61
CA PRO A 353 2.26 -27.83 -11.33
C PRO A 353 2.28 -26.65 -10.33
N GLY A 354 1.97 -26.92 -9.06
CA GLY A 354 1.81 -25.90 -8.03
C GLY A 354 0.47 -25.18 -8.14
N PHE A 355 0.28 -24.30 -9.12
CA PHE A 355 -0.91 -23.44 -9.24
C PHE A 355 -2.23 -24.20 -9.45
N GLY A 356 -2.23 -25.29 -10.23
CA GLY A 356 -3.45 -26.06 -10.52
C GLY A 356 -4.11 -26.65 -9.27
N PRO A 357 -3.37 -27.38 -8.41
CA PRO A 357 -3.87 -27.83 -7.11
C PRO A 357 -4.36 -26.70 -6.20
N LEU A 358 -3.63 -25.58 -6.09
CA LEU A 358 -4.01 -24.45 -5.24
C LEU A 358 -5.33 -23.81 -5.70
N PHE A 359 -5.49 -23.60 -7.01
CA PHE A 359 -6.74 -23.05 -7.56
C PHE A 359 -7.93 -23.99 -7.42
N ARG A 360 -7.74 -25.31 -7.47
CA ARG A 360 -8.81 -26.26 -7.11
C ARG A 360 -9.16 -26.15 -5.62
N TYR A 361 -8.15 -26.04 -4.75
CA TYR A 361 -8.37 -25.90 -3.32
C TYR A 361 -9.09 -24.58 -2.97
N ALA A 362 -8.84 -23.50 -3.70
CA ALA A 362 -9.56 -22.22 -3.61
C ALA A 362 -10.89 -22.18 -4.39
N ASP A 363 -11.34 -23.32 -4.91
CA ASP A 363 -12.57 -23.50 -5.68
C ASP A 363 -12.73 -22.57 -6.89
N VAL A 364 -11.64 -22.31 -7.61
CA VAL A 364 -11.61 -21.55 -8.88
C VAL A 364 -12.32 -22.33 -9.98
N ALA A 365 -13.24 -21.67 -10.70
CA ALA A 365 -13.96 -22.27 -11.82
C ALA A 365 -13.07 -22.33 -13.07
N PHE A 366 -12.88 -23.52 -13.63
CA PHE A 366 -12.08 -23.73 -14.84
C PHE A 366 -12.97 -23.75 -16.09
N VAL A 367 -12.80 -22.77 -16.97
CA VAL A 367 -13.62 -22.58 -18.17
C VAL A 367 -12.86 -22.94 -19.45
N ASP A 368 -13.52 -23.69 -20.32
CA ASP A 368 -13.14 -23.83 -21.72
C ASP A 368 -13.65 -22.63 -22.52
N ARG A 369 -12.75 -21.71 -22.85
CA ARG A 369 -13.09 -20.46 -23.53
C ARG A 369 -13.45 -20.65 -25.01
N GLY A 370 -13.19 -21.83 -25.57
CA GLY A 370 -13.55 -22.20 -26.94
C GLY A 370 -14.95 -22.79 -27.06
N ASN A 371 -15.63 -23.10 -25.95
CA ASN A 371 -16.95 -23.71 -25.95
C ASN A 371 -17.92 -22.91 -25.05
N THR A 372 -18.81 -22.14 -25.68
CA THR A 372 -19.76 -21.24 -25.01
C THR A 372 -20.70 -21.97 -24.05
N GLU A 373 -21.14 -23.18 -24.38
CA GLU A 373 -22.07 -23.95 -23.54
C GLU A 373 -21.36 -24.50 -22.29
N GLN A 374 -20.12 -25.00 -22.43
CA GLN A 374 -19.31 -25.38 -21.28
C GLN A 374 -18.94 -24.18 -20.40
N ALA A 375 -18.72 -23.00 -20.99
CA ALA A 375 -18.45 -21.78 -20.24
C ALA A 375 -19.64 -21.33 -19.38
N LYS A 376 -20.88 -21.47 -19.88
CA LYS A 376 -22.09 -21.21 -19.09
C LYS A 376 -22.27 -22.21 -17.96
N ALA A 377 -22.11 -23.51 -18.26
CA ALA A 377 -22.25 -24.57 -17.25
C ALA A 377 -21.23 -24.43 -16.10
N ALA A 378 -20.00 -24.02 -16.41
CA ALA A 378 -18.94 -23.80 -15.43
C ALA A 378 -19.18 -22.58 -14.51
N LEU A 379 -20.10 -21.67 -14.87
CA LEU A 379 -20.48 -20.51 -14.06
C LEU A 379 -21.71 -20.78 -13.17
N ALA A 380 -22.48 -21.83 -13.41
CA ALA A 380 -23.69 -22.13 -12.62
C ALA A 380 -23.41 -22.30 -11.11
N PRO A 381 -22.34 -23.02 -10.68
CA PRO A 381 -21.99 -23.13 -9.26
C PRO A 381 -21.55 -21.80 -8.63
N ALA A 382 -21.20 -20.79 -9.43
CA ALA A 382 -20.80 -19.49 -8.92
C ALA A 382 -21.99 -18.70 -8.34
N VAL A 383 -23.22 -18.94 -8.82
CA VAL A 383 -24.43 -18.32 -8.27
C VAL A 383 -24.69 -18.81 -6.85
N GLU A 384 -24.52 -20.10 -6.61
CA GLU A 384 -24.69 -20.71 -5.28
C GLU A 384 -23.64 -20.16 -4.30
N ARG A 385 -22.38 -20.09 -4.73
CA ARG A 385 -21.28 -19.48 -3.95
C ARG A 385 -21.53 -18.03 -3.57
N LEU A 386 -22.09 -17.23 -4.49
CA LEU A 386 -22.47 -15.85 -4.21
C LEU A 386 -23.54 -15.76 -3.13
N ARG A 387 -24.53 -16.67 -3.15
CA ARG A 387 -25.56 -16.76 -2.10
C ARG A 387 -25.00 -17.23 -0.75
N GLU A 388 -23.92 -18.01 -0.76
CA GLU A 388 -23.15 -18.40 0.43
C GLU A 388 -22.21 -17.28 0.94
N GLY A 389 -22.23 -16.10 0.32
CA GLY A 389 -21.41 -14.96 0.73
C GLY A 389 -20.03 -14.87 0.05
N ILE A 390 -19.69 -15.79 -0.84
CA ILE A 390 -18.42 -15.80 -1.57
C ILE A 390 -18.53 -15.00 -2.85
N SER A 391 -17.76 -13.91 -2.94
CA SER A 391 -17.75 -13.03 -4.12
C SER A 391 -17.12 -13.71 -5.34
N LEU A 392 -17.49 -13.25 -6.54
CA LEU A 392 -16.96 -13.78 -7.79
C LEU A 392 -16.11 -12.71 -8.49
N VAL A 393 -14.86 -13.04 -8.83
CA VAL A 393 -14.00 -12.16 -9.63
C VAL A 393 -13.90 -12.65 -11.07
N VAL A 394 -14.22 -11.78 -12.04
CA VAL A 394 -14.24 -12.14 -13.46
C VAL A 394 -13.68 -11.01 -14.33
N ALA A 395 -12.87 -11.40 -15.30
CA ALA A 395 -12.53 -10.53 -16.43
C ALA A 395 -13.62 -10.63 -17.50
N PRO A 396 -14.46 -9.60 -17.71
CA PRO A 396 -15.56 -9.68 -18.66
C PRO A 396 -15.08 -9.78 -20.12
N GLU A 397 -13.83 -9.38 -20.43
CA GLU A 397 -13.19 -9.55 -21.75
C GLU A 397 -12.94 -11.03 -22.10
N GLY A 398 -12.82 -11.90 -21.09
CA GLY A 398 -12.60 -13.34 -21.25
C GLY A 398 -11.20 -13.76 -21.73
N THR A 399 -10.38 -12.86 -22.27
CA THR A 399 -8.96 -13.07 -22.56
C THR A 399 -8.15 -11.82 -22.26
N ARG A 400 -6.84 -11.98 -22.03
CA ARG A 400 -5.93 -10.84 -21.83
C ARG A 400 -5.85 -9.98 -23.07
N SER A 401 -6.07 -8.69 -22.93
CA SER A 401 -5.98 -7.74 -24.04
C SER A 401 -4.53 -7.64 -24.56
N PRO A 402 -4.34 -7.60 -25.89
CA PRO A 402 -3.02 -7.55 -26.49
C PRO A 402 -2.40 -6.14 -26.44
N THR A 403 -3.19 -5.10 -26.15
CA THR A 403 -2.80 -3.69 -26.02
C THR A 403 -3.41 -3.08 -24.75
N PRO A 404 -3.03 -1.84 -24.36
CA PRO A 404 -3.68 -1.16 -23.25
C PRO A 404 -5.18 -0.85 -23.47
N ALA A 405 -5.68 -1.04 -24.70
CA ALA A 405 -7.08 -0.79 -25.02
C ALA A 405 -8.03 -1.84 -24.41
N LEU A 406 -9.21 -1.39 -24.01
CA LEU A 406 -10.24 -2.23 -23.39
C LEU A 406 -11.04 -3.03 -24.43
N GLY A 407 -11.06 -4.36 -24.28
CA GLY A 407 -11.81 -5.27 -25.14
C GLY A 407 -13.34 -5.21 -24.95
N PRO A 408 -14.11 -5.98 -25.75
CA PRO A 408 -15.55 -6.12 -25.58
C PRO A 408 -15.90 -6.97 -24.36
N PHE A 409 -16.96 -6.61 -23.64
CA PHE A 409 -17.41 -7.32 -22.44
C PHE A 409 -18.43 -8.41 -22.77
N LYS A 410 -18.24 -9.61 -22.21
CA LYS A 410 -19.16 -10.73 -22.33
C LYS A 410 -20.24 -10.67 -21.25
N LYS A 411 -21.46 -11.10 -21.59
CA LYS A 411 -22.65 -11.03 -20.71
C LYS A 411 -22.63 -11.98 -19.51
N GLY A 412 -21.79 -13.01 -19.51
CA GLY A 412 -21.86 -14.12 -18.55
C GLY A 412 -21.80 -13.69 -17.07
N ALA A 413 -20.86 -12.80 -16.72
CA ALA A 413 -20.72 -12.32 -15.34
C ALA A 413 -21.90 -11.44 -14.89
N PHE A 414 -22.50 -10.69 -15.81
CA PHE A 414 -23.66 -9.85 -15.54
C PHE A 414 -24.92 -10.69 -15.28
N HIS A 415 -25.11 -11.77 -16.06
CA HIS A 415 -26.17 -12.74 -15.77
C HIS A 415 -26.03 -13.38 -14.39
N VAL A 416 -24.81 -13.74 -13.99
CA VAL A 416 -24.53 -14.31 -12.67
C VAL A 416 -24.87 -13.31 -11.57
N ALA A 417 -24.48 -12.03 -11.72
CA ALA A 417 -24.82 -10.98 -10.76
C ALA A 417 -26.34 -10.80 -10.60
N MET A 418 -27.07 -10.74 -11.72
CA MET A 418 -28.54 -10.63 -11.74
C MET A 418 -29.22 -11.86 -11.09
N GLN A 419 -28.75 -13.07 -11.37
CA GLN A 419 -29.34 -14.31 -10.82
C GLN A 419 -29.07 -14.49 -9.33
N ALA A 420 -27.93 -13.99 -8.85
CA ALA A 420 -27.58 -14.01 -7.44
C ALA A 420 -28.19 -12.82 -6.66
N GLY A 421 -28.67 -11.78 -7.35
CA GLY A 421 -29.20 -10.57 -6.71
C GLY A 421 -28.12 -9.76 -6.00
N VAL A 422 -26.92 -9.71 -6.59
CA VAL A 422 -25.75 -9.03 -6.01
C VAL A 422 -25.27 -7.90 -6.91
N PRO A 423 -24.67 -6.83 -6.35
CA PRO A 423 -24.12 -5.74 -7.15
C PRO A 423 -22.88 -6.15 -7.93
N ILE A 424 -22.56 -5.37 -8.95
CA ILE A 424 -21.31 -5.45 -9.71
C ILE A 424 -20.36 -4.38 -9.21
N VAL A 425 -19.12 -4.72 -8.89
CA VAL A 425 -18.09 -3.75 -8.48
C VAL A 425 -17.00 -3.69 -9.56
N PRO A 426 -16.87 -2.57 -10.29
CA PRO A 426 -15.81 -2.39 -11.28
C PRO A 426 -14.44 -2.13 -10.62
N ILE A 427 -13.42 -2.90 -10.99
CA ILE A 427 -12.02 -2.73 -10.60
C ILE A 427 -11.22 -2.39 -11.86
N VAL A 428 -10.91 -1.12 -12.04
CA VAL A 428 -10.14 -0.61 -13.17
C VAL A 428 -8.65 -0.65 -12.84
N ILE A 429 -7.89 -1.49 -13.52
CA ILE A 429 -6.45 -1.66 -13.35
C ILE A 429 -5.74 -0.94 -14.50
N ARG A 430 -5.00 0.12 -14.19
CA ARG A 430 -4.09 0.78 -15.12
C ARG A 430 -2.73 0.10 -15.05
N ASN A 431 -1.90 0.28 -16.08
CA ASN A 431 -0.47 -0.07 -16.17
C ASN A 431 0.02 -1.50 -15.77
N ALA A 432 -0.83 -2.46 -15.39
CA ALA A 432 -0.40 -3.83 -15.05
C ALA A 432 0.30 -4.56 -16.21
N GLY A 433 -0.13 -4.29 -17.45
CA GLY A 433 0.58 -4.77 -18.64
C GLY A 433 2.01 -4.24 -18.74
N GLU A 434 2.26 -3.00 -18.29
CA GLU A 434 3.60 -2.39 -18.32
C GLU A 434 4.60 -3.19 -17.47
N LEU A 435 4.13 -3.71 -16.34
CA LEU A 435 4.94 -4.51 -15.42
C LEU A 435 5.11 -5.96 -15.88
N MET A 436 4.05 -6.57 -16.42
CA MET A 436 4.10 -7.93 -16.96
C MET A 436 3.13 -8.09 -18.13
N TRP A 437 3.62 -7.94 -19.36
CA TRP A 437 2.77 -8.03 -20.55
C TRP A 437 2.20 -9.44 -20.77
N ARG A 438 1.17 -9.55 -21.60
CA ARG A 438 0.67 -10.83 -22.10
C ARG A 438 1.82 -11.63 -22.74
N GLY A 439 2.04 -12.86 -22.25
CA GLY A 439 3.09 -13.76 -22.74
C GLY A 439 4.49 -13.51 -22.15
N ALA A 440 4.67 -12.44 -21.35
CA ALA A 440 5.92 -12.23 -20.64
C ALA A 440 6.13 -13.33 -19.57
N THR A 441 7.38 -13.74 -19.42
CA THR A 441 7.81 -14.74 -18.41
C THR A 441 8.48 -14.11 -17.19
N THR A 442 8.66 -12.79 -17.17
CA THR A 442 9.29 -12.06 -16.07
C THR A 442 8.48 -10.82 -15.67
N ILE A 443 8.45 -10.53 -14.37
CA ILE A 443 7.78 -9.38 -13.76
C ILE A 443 8.77 -8.21 -13.60
N ARG A 444 8.31 -6.99 -13.87
CA ARG A 444 9.01 -5.74 -13.55
C ARG A 444 8.53 -5.17 -12.21
N GLU A 445 9.42 -4.50 -11.48
CA GLU A 445 9.03 -3.75 -10.28
C GLU A 445 8.31 -2.46 -10.68
N GLY A 446 7.46 -1.97 -9.80
CA GLY A 446 6.72 -0.73 -9.99
C GLY A 446 5.38 -0.74 -9.28
N THR A 447 4.68 0.38 -9.37
CA THR A 447 3.37 0.56 -8.75
C THR A 447 2.28 0.34 -9.79
N VAL A 448 1.34 -0.56 -9.50
CA VAL A 448 0.12 -0.75 -10.28
C VAL A 448 -0.95 0.15 -9.74
N GLN A 449 -1.56 0.95 -10.61
CA GLN A 449 -2.64 1.84 -10.23
C GLN A 449 -3.99 1.14 -10.41
N VAL A 450 -4.84 1.20 -9.39
CA VAL A 450 -6.14 0.55 -9.33
C VAL A 450 -7.19 1.57 -8.91
N SER A 451 -8.31 1.62 -9.61
CA SER A 451 -9.49 2.38 -9.20
C SER A 451 -10.67 1.44 -9.07
N VAL A 452 -11.19 1.32 -7.86
CA VAL A 452 -12.39 0.56 -7.56
C VAL A 452 -13.56 1.55 -7.61
N LEU A 453 -14.51 1.31 -8.50
CA LEU A 453 -15.64 2.21 -8.71
C LEU A 453 -16.81 1.84 -7.78
N PRO A 454 -17.77 2.77 -7.55
CA PRO A 454 -18.97 2.48 -6.78
C PRO A 454 -19.72 1.24 -7.28
N PRO A 455 -20.34 0.47 -6.38
CA PRO A 455 -21.11 -0.70 -6.76
C PRO A 455 -22.29 -0.32 -7.66
N VAL A 456 -22.45 -1.06 -8.74
CA VAL A 456 -23.57 -0.96 -9.66
C VAL A 456 -24.65 -1.94 -9.20
N PRO A 457 -25.79 -1.46 -8.66
CA PRO A 457 -26.88 -2.34 -8.25
C PRO A 457 -27.49 -3.03 -9.47
N THR A 458 -27.79 -4.31 -9.33
CA THR A 458 -28.44 -5.12 -10.38
C THR A 458 -29.95 -5.29 -10.11
N ASP A 459 -30.45 -4.71 -9.02
CA ASP A 459 -31.86 -4.74 -8.65
C ASP A 459 -32.73 -4.15 -9.76
N GLY A 460 -33.75 -4.89 -10.16
CA GLY A 460 -34.70 -4.47 -11.20
C GLY A 460 -34.18 -4.59 -12.64
N TRP A 461 -32.94 -5.01 -12.88
CA TRP A 461 -32.44 -5.25 -14.23
C TRP A 461 -33.24 -6.34 -14.94
N GLN A 462 -33.59 -6.10 -16.20
CA GLN A 462 -34.27 -7.07 -17.05
C GLN A 462 -33.32 -7.61 -18.12
N ILE A 463 -33.49 -8.87 -18.52
CA ILE A 463 -32.64 -9.51 -19.55
C ILE A 463 -32.70 -8.72 -20.88
N ALA A 464 -33.84 -8.10 -21.18
CA ALA A 464 -34.02 -7.27 -22.37
C ALA A 464 -33.10 -6.03 -22.40
N ASP A 465 -32.74 -5.48 -21.25
CA ASP A 465 -31.91 -4.27 -21.12
C ASP A 465 -30.42 -4.58 -20.87
N LEU A 466 -30.05 -5.86 -20.81
CA LEU A 466 -28.71 -6.28 -20.39
C LEU A 466 -27.60 -5.75 -21.31
N ASP A 467 -27.84 -5.68 -22.62
CA ASP A 467 -26.87 -5.12 -23.57
C ASP A 467 -26.52 -3.67 -23.26
N ARG A 468 -27.52 -2.87 -22.87
CA ARG A 468 -27.32 -1.48 -22.47
C ARG A 468 -26.46 -1.40 -21.21
N HIS A 469 -26.79 -2.18 -20.19
CA HIS A 469 -26.04 -2.17 -18.93
C HIS A 469 -24.60 -2.66 -19.07
N VAL A 470 -24.35 -3.66 -19.93
CA VAL A 470 -22.98 -4.09 -20.26
C VAL A 470 -22.19 -2.96 -20.92
N ALA A 471 -22.81 -2.21 -21.83
CA ALA A 471 -22.19 -1.05 -22.48
C ALA A 471 -21.90 0.08 -21.47
N GLU A 472 -22.83 0.37 -20.56
CA GLU A 472 -22.68 1.37 -19.49
C GLU A 472 -21.48 1.04 -18.58
N VAL A 473 -21.40 -0.20 -18.09
CA VAL A 473 -20.27 -0.62 -17.22
C VAL A 473 -18.95 -0.59 -18.00
N ARG A 474 -18.92 -1.02 -19.27
CA ARG A 474 -17.72 -0.92 -20.11
C ARG A 474 -17.29 0.54 -20.31
N GLU A 475 -18.25 1.44 -20.47
CA GLU A 475 -17.98 2.87 -20.60
C GLU A 475 -17.40 3.48 -19.31
N MET A 476 -17.82 3.00 -18.14
CA MET A 476 -17.18 3.38 -16.86
C MET A 476 -15.68 3.03 -16.86
N PHE A 477 -15.32 1.79 -17.24
CA PHE A 477 -13.90 1.39 -17.36
C PHE A 477 -13.14 2.29 -18.33
N ARG A 478 -13.73 2.57 -19.50
CA ARG A 478 -13.09 3.39 -20.53
C ARG A 478 -12.83 4.81 -20.03
N ARG A 479 -13.84 5.46 -19.44
CA ARG A 479 -13.72 6.82 -18.89
C ARG A 479 -12.69 6.88 -17.77
N THR A 480 -12.70 5.93 -16.84
CA THR A 480 -11.71 5.90 -15.76
C THR A 480 -10.29 5.75 -16.31
N LEU A 481 -10.07 4.91 -17.33
CA LEU A 481 -8.75 4.75 -17.98
C LEU A 481 -8.30 6.00 -18.75
N GLU A 482 -9.23 6.81 -19.25
CA GLU A 482 -8.94 8.03 -20.01
C GLU A 482 -8.70 9.24 -19.12
N ASP A 483 -9.57 9.45 -18.12
CA ASP A 483 -9.58 10.60 -17.20
C ASP A 483 -8.93 10.22 -15.86
N TRP A 484 -7.71 9.70 -15.91
CA TRP A 484 -6.95 9.33 -14.71
C TRP A 484 -6.31 10.57 -14.09
N ASP A 485 -6.90 11.11 -13.02
CA ASP A 485 -6.40 12.31 -12.36
C ASP A 485 -5.08 12.01 -11.60
N ASP A 486 -3.98 12.68 -11.92
CA ASP A 486 -2.62 12.39 -11.39
C ASP A 486 -2.35 13.02 -10.01
N THR A 487 -3.39 13.52 -9.33
CA THR A 487 -3.28 13.98 -7.95
C THR A 487 -2.80 12.82 -7.06
N GLU A 488 -1.64 12.99 -6.44
CA GLU A 488 -1.01 12.02 -5.54
C GLU A 488 -1.95 11.77 -4.35
N VAL A 489 -2.74 10.71 -4.44
CA VAL A 489 -3.46 10.14 -3.32
C VAL A 489 -2.57 9.07 -2.76
N THR A 490 -1.91 9.34 -1.64
CA THR A 490 -1.20 8.31 -0.89
C THR A 490 -2.24 7.30 -0.41
N VAL A 491 -2.22 6.10 -0.99
CA VAL A 491 -3.13 5.03 -0.61
C VAL A 491 -2.68 4.47 0.72
N THR A 492 -3.51 4.77 1.73
CA THR A 492 -3.73 3.87 2.84
C THR A 492 -4.41 2.64 2.26
N THR A 493 -3.81 1.46 2.45
CA THR A 493 -4.51 0.18 2.27
C THR A 493 -5.91 0.31 2.86
N GLY A 494 -6.94 0.23 2.02
CA GLY A 494 -8.32 0.23 2.50
C GLY A 494 -8.48 -0.85 3.57
N PRO A 495 -9.18 -0.61 4.69
CA PRO A 495 -9.28 -1.60 5.75
C PRO A 495 -10.15 -2.76 5.27
N ASP A 496 -9.56 -3.96 5.36
CA ASP A 496 -10.15 -5.29 5.13
C ASP A 496 -11.56 -5.41 5.75
N GLY A 497 -12.54 -5.90 4.97
CA GLY A 497 -13.70 -6.62 5.51
C GLY A 497 -15.12 -6.14 5.11
N PRO A 498 -16.10 -7.07 5.02
CA PRO A 498 -17.50 -6.81 4.66
C PRO A 498 -18.27 -6.14 5.81
N VAL A 499 -19.44 -5.54 5.56
CA VAL A 499 -20.40 -5.22 6.65
C VAL A 499 -21.49 -6.29 6.64
N ALA A 500 -21.58 -7.25 7.56
CA ALA A 500 -20.79 -7.50 8.76
C ALA A 500 -20.60 -9.01 8.93
N ALA A 501 -19.35 -9.47 8.97
CA ALA A 501 -18.91 -10.05 10.22
C ALA A 501 -18.36 -8.87 11.01
N VAL A 502 -18.73 -8.76 12.30
CA VAL A 502 -18.13 -7.79 13.22
C VAL A 502 -16.63 -7.76 12.95
N PRO A 503 -16.01 -6.60 12.66
CA PRO A 503 -14.56 -6.56 12.45
C PRO A 503 -13.93 -7.29 13.63
N VAL A 504 -13.17 -8.36 13.36
CA VAL A 504 -12.59 -9.16 14.45
C VAL A 504 -11.45 -8.34 15.03
N TRP A 505 -11.83 -7.42 15.90
CA TRP A 505 -10.94 -6.60 16.68
C TRP A 505 -10.05 -7.53 17.48
N ARG A 506 -8.76 -7.61 17.09
CA ARG A 506 -7.76 -8.52 17.65
C ARG A 506 -8.34 -9.93 17.81
N ALA A 507 -8.35 -10.73 16.76
CA ALA A 507 -8.87 -12.10 16.80
C ALA A 507 -8.08 -13.05 17.71
N ASP A 508 -6.86 -12.67 18.10
CA ASP A 508 -6.00 -13.56 18.86
C ASP A 508 -6.60 -13.90 20.23
N PRO A 509 -6.76 -15.20 20.55
CA PRO A 509 -7.22 -15.63 21.86
C PRO A 509 -6.17 -15.39 22.94
N GLN A 510 -4.92 -15.10 22.56
CA GLN A 510 -3.80 -14.87 23.48
C GLN A 510 -3.31 -13.42 23.43
N MET A 511 -2.87 -12.90 24.57
CA MET A 511 -2.21 -11.61 24.66
C MET A 511 -0.84 -11.64 23.97
N SER A 512 -0.50 -10.57 23.27
CA SER A 512 0.84 -10.41 22.70
C SER A 512 1.91 -10.33 23.79
N ALA A 513 3.19 -10.46 23.42
CA ALA A 513 4.28 -10.42 24.39
C ALA A 513 4.39 -9.06 25.13
N LEU A 514 4.13 -7.94 24.42
CA LEU A 514 4.11 -6.60 25.01
C LEU A 514 2.90 -6.43 25.94
N GLU A 515 1.72 -6.89 25.50
CA GLU A 515 0.50 -6.87 26.33
C GLU A 515 0.68 -7.68 27.61
N THR A 516 1.29 -8.86 27.50
CA THR A 516 1.63 -9.74 28.64
C THR A 516 2.58 -9.04 29.59
N ALA A 517 3.62 -8.37 29.07
CA ALA A 517 4.58 -7.65 29.87
C ALA A 517 3.94 -6.50 30.65
N VAL A 518 3.13 -5.65 29.99
CA VAL A 518 2.43 -4.53 30.63
C VAL A 518 1.41 -5.04 31.67
N TRP A 519 0.60 -6.04 31.31
CA TRP A 519 -0.38 -6.67 32.18
C TRP A 519 0.21 -7.26 33.47
N ARG A 520 1.40 -7.88 33.37
CA ARG A 520 2.11 -8.44 34.53
C ARG A 520 2.93 -7.39 35.28
N ALA A 521 3.47 -6.38 34.60
CA ALA A 521 4.19 -5.28 35.22
C ALA A 521 3.27 -4.47 36.15
N GLU A 522 2.07 -4.11 35.70
CA GLU A 522 1.07 -3.42 36.53
C GLU A 522 0.71 -4.25 37.78
N ALA A 523 0.58 -5.58 37.64
CA ALA A 523 0.28 -6.46 38.76
C ALA A 523 1.42 -6.52 39.79
N ALA A 524 2.66 -6.24 39.38
CA ALA A 524 3.82 -6.24 40.26
C ALA A 524 4.08 -4.88 40.90
N ASP A 525 3.78 -3.78 40.21
CA ASP A 525 3.98 -2.41 40.68
C ASP A 525 2.95 -1.48 40.02
N GLU A 526 2.10 -0.86 40.84
CA GLU A 526 1.01 0.01 40.39
C GLU A 526 1.50 1.24 39.61
N ARG A 527 2.77 1.64 39.71
CA ARG A 527 3.33 2.73 38.89
C ARG A 527 3.39 2.40 37.40
N TRP A 528 3.26 1.12 37.05
CA TRP A 528 3.15 0.64 35.68
C TRP A 528 1.71 0.58 35.18
N ARG A 529 0.77 1.18 35.91
CA ARG A 529 -0.63 1.25 35.53
C ARG A 529 -0.79 1.70 34.09
N ALA A 530 -1.50 0.89 33.33
CA ALA A 530 -1.63 1.02 31.89
C ALA A 530 -3.03 1.47 31.48
N ASN A 531 -3.72 2.22 32.34
CA ASN A 531 -4.99 2.82 31.99
C ASN A 531 -4.77 3.92 30.94
N VAL A 532 -5.52 3.87 29.84
CA VAL A 532 -5.63 4.93 28.83
C VAL A 532 -7.04 5.47 28.90
N THR A 533 -7.20 6.79 28.92
CA THR A 533 -8.49 7.44 29.10
C THR A 533 -8.80 8.40 27.98
N LEU A 534 -10.04 8.43 27.52
CA LEU A 534 -10.55 9.44 26.60
C LEU A 534 -11.68 10.19 27.29
N LEU A 535 -11.57 11.52 27.31
CA LEU A 535 -12.61 12.45 27.75
C LEU A 535 -13.20 13.16 26.54
N GLU A 536 -14.51 13.02 26.34
CA GLU A 536 -15.26 13.72 25.31
C GLU A 536 -16.20 14.73 25.96
N VAL A 537 -16.08 16.00 25.58
CA VAL A 537 -17.02 17.04 26.02
C VAL A 537 -18.22 17.03 25.08
N LEU A 538 -19.41 17.03 25.66
CA LEU A 538 -20.68 16.92 24.95
C LEU A 538 -21.45 18.23 25.07
N ASP A 539 -22.12 18.63 23.99
CA ASP A 539 -22.97 19.83 23.97
C ASP A 539 -24.18 19.74 24.93
N ARG A 540 -24.61 18.52 25.26
CA ARG A 540 -25.69 18.22 26.19
C ARG A 540 -25.53 16.84 26.83
N ALA A 541 -26.19 16.62 27.96
CA ALA A 541 -26.35 15.28 28.52
C ALA A 541 -27.21 14.39 27.59
N PRO A 542 -26.70 13.22 27.14
CA PRO A 542 -27.51 12.23 26.45
C PRO A 542 -28.52 11.59 27.41
N GLU A 543 -29.62 11.05 26.87
CA GLU A 543 -30.54 10.27 27.69
C GLU A 543 -29.86 8.99 28.20
N TRP A 544 -29.99 8.73 29.51
CA TRP A 544 -29.28 7.65 30.18
C TRP A 544 -29.54 6.28 29.55
N GLU A 545 -30.80 5.96 29.24
CA GLU A 545 -31.16 4.68 28.62
C GLU A 545 -30.53 4.51 27.23
N ARG A 546 -30.53 5.58 26.42
CA ARG A 546 -29.89 5.59 25.10
C ARG A 546 -28.37 5.47 25.20
N PHE A 547 -27.78 6.07 26.23
CA PHE A 547 -26.35 6.01 26.50
C PHE A 547 -25.90 4.60 26.91
N VAL A 548 -26.64 3.94 27.81
CA VAL A 548 -26.37 2.53 28.20
C VAL A 548 -26.58 1.59 27.02
N ALA A 549 -27.65 1.77 26.24
CA ALA A 549 -27.90 0.98 25.03
C ALA A 549 -26.79 1.13 23.98
N ALA A 550 -26.18 2.31 23.86
CA ALA A 550 -25.04 2.53 22.98
C ALA A 550 -23.80 1.71 23.41
N HIS A 551 -23.58 1.51 24.71
CA HIS A 551 -22.49 0.69 25.24
C HIS A 551 -22.75 -0.81 25.06
N GLU A 552 -24.00 -1.25 25.27
CA GLU A 552 -24.38 -2.63 24.94
C GLU A 552 -24.11 -2.92 23.46
N TRP A 553 -24.57 -2.03 22.59
CA TRP A 553 -24.32 -2.12 21.16
C TRP A 553 -22.82 -2.10 20.81
N ALA A 554 -22.05 -1.20 21.44
CA ALA A 554 -20.60 -1.12 21.26
C ALA A 554 -19.91 -2.44 21.64
N SER A 555 -20.35 -3.10 22.73
CA SER A 555 -19.80 -4.37 23.18
C SER A 555 -20.00 -5.52 22.19
N ARG A 556 -21.06 -5.45 21.37
CA ARG A 556 -21.34 -6.41 20.30
C ARG A 556 -20.56 -6.08 19.03
N MET A 557 -20.31 -4.80 18.77
CA MET A 557 -19.49 -4.33 17.65
C MET A 557 -17.99 -4.55 17.87
N VAL A 558 -17.54 -4.65 19.13
CA VAL A 558 -16.14 -4.81 19.48
C VAL A 558 -16.02 -5.95 20.50
N PRO A 559 -15.91 -7.22 20.05
CA PRO A 559 -15.97 -8.36 20.95
C PRO A 559 -14.93 -8.35 22.08
N ARG A 560 -13.77 -7.70 21.87
CA ARG A 560 -12.71 -7.59 22.87
C ARG A 560 -13.11 -6.83 24.14
N ILE A 561 -14.03 -5.87 24.06
CA ILE A 561 -14.55 -5.19 25.27
C ILE A 561 -15.63 -6.03 25.97
N ARG A 562 -15.94 -7.23 25.45
CA ARG A 562 -16.76 -8.27 26.09
C ARG A 562 -15.91 -9.46 26.54
N GLN A 563 -14.59 -9.30 26.58
CA GLN A 563 -13.65 -10.34 26.97
C GLN A 563 -12.86 -9.92 28.21
N ARG A 564 -12.64 -10.87 29.11
CA ARG A 564 -11.76 -10.73 30.28
C ARG A 564 -10.48 -11.51 30.05
N VAL A 565 -9.42 -11.14 30.78
CA VAL A 565 -8.14 -11.85 30.72
C VAL A 565 -8.13 -13.03 31.71
N VAL A 566 -7.62 -14.18 31.27
CA VAL A 566 -7.39 -15.38 32.07
C VAL A 566 -5.88 -15.68 32.07
N GLU A 567 -5.27 -15.65 33.25
CA GLU A 567 -3.87 -16.02 33.42
C GLU A 567 -3.68 -17.55 33.36
N PRO A 568 -2.58 -18.03 32.77
CA PRO A 568 -2.22 -19.44 32.84
C PRO A 568 -1.96 -19.88 34.30
N PRO A 569 -2.32 -21.11 34.70
CA PRO A 569 -2.22 -21.57 36.09
C PRO A 569 -0.83 -21.42 36.73
N LEU A 570 0.25 -21.64 35.97
CA LEU A 570 1.63 -21.49 36.46
C LEU A 570 2.21 -20.07 36.29
N GLY A 571 1.44 -19.10 35.78
CA GLY A 571 1.89 -17.71 35.57
C GLY A 571 3.00 -17.53 34.54
N VAL A 572 3.14 -18.49 33.60
CA VAL A 572 4.16 -18.52 32.55
C VAL A 572 3.49 -18.75 31.19
N GLY A 573 3.93 -18.06 30.14
CA GLY A 573 3.25 -18.05 28.84
C GLY A 573 2.23 -16.92 28.71
N PRO A 574 1.63 -16.70 27.52
CA PRO A 574 0.73 -15.57 27.28
C PRO A 574 -0.64 -15.79 27.95
N PRO A 575 -1.20 -14.80 28.66
CA PRO A 575 -2.59 -14.84 29.13
C PRO A 575 -3.58 -14.90 27.96
N MET A 576 -4.78 -15.40 28.24
CA MET A 576 -5.82 -15.56 27.22
C MET A 576 -6.98 -14.59 27.42
N TRP A 577 -7.63 -14.22 26.34
CA TRP A 577 -8.88 -13.46 26.33
C TRP A 577 -10.06 -14.43 26.25
N VAL A 578 -11.01 -14.30 27.16
CA VAL A 578 -12.19 -15.17 27.24
C VAL A 578 -13.46 -14.33 27.25
N THR A 579 -14.40 -14.65 26.37
CA THR A 579 -15.69 -13.97 26.23
C THR A 579 -16.57 -14.25 27.45
N VAL A 580 -17.19 -13.21 28.02
CA VAL A 580 -18.13 -13.37 29.14
C VAL A 580 -19.55 -13.67 28.65
N ASP A 581 -20.31 -14.48 29.40
CA ASP A 581 -21.70 -14.84 29.09
C ASP A 581 -22.61 -13.60 29.02
N GLU A 582 -22.62 -12.82 30.11
CA GLU A 582 -23.36 -11.57 30.24
C GLU A 582 -22.42 -10.46 30.68
N LEU A 583 -22.57 -9.29 30.04
CA LEU A 583 -21.83 -8.09 30.38
C LEU A 583 -22.67 -7.27 31.38
N ASP A 584 -22.20 -7.15 32.61
CA ASP A 584 -22.83 -6.32 33.63
C ASP A 584 -22.52 -4.84 33.38
N LEU A 585 -23.37 -4.18 32.58
CA LEU A 585 -23.17 -2.76 32.25
C LEU A 585 -23.30 -1.84 33.45
N ASP A 586 -24.02 -2.21 34.52
CA ASP A 586 -24.11 -1.38 35.73
C ASP A 586 -22.76 -1.32 36.46
N ALA A 587 -21.94 -2.37 36.33
CA ALA A 587 -20.58 -2.37 36.84
C ALA A 587 -19.57 -1.59 35.97
N HIS A 588 -19.87 -1.42 34.67
CA HIS A 588 -18.98 -0.79 33.70
C HIS A 588 -19.33 0.67 33.40
N VAL A 589 -20.60 1.04 33.46
CA VAL A 589 -21.12 2.34 33.01
C VAL A 589 -21.73 3.07 34.19
N GLN A 590 -21.14 4.20 34.57
CA GLN A 590 -21.54 4.97 35.75
C GLN A 590 -22.11 6.33 35.37
N ARG A 591 -22.91 6.91 36.27
CA ARG A 591 -23.38 8.28 36.17
C ARG A 591 -22.78 9.09 37.30
N ILE A 592 -22.07 10.16 36.97
CA ILE A 592 -21.43 11.06 37.91
C ILE A 592 -22.11 12.42 37.78
N ARG A 593 -22.42 13.05 38.91
CA ARG A 593 -22.97 14.42 38.92
C ARG A 593 -22.03 15.32 39.69
N LEU A 594 -21.55 16.36 39.02
CA LEU A 594 -20.70 17.37 39.63
C LEU A 594 -21.52 18.31 40.54
N PRO A 595 -20.88 18.95 41.52
CA PRO A 595 -21.49 20.01 42.31
C PRO A 595 -22.00 21.17 41.44
N GLU A 596 -22.99 21.91 41.94
CA GLU A 596 -23.49 23.11 41.26
C GLU A 596 -22.37 24.15 41.09
N GLY A 597 -22.20 24.69 39.88
CA GLY A 597 -21.15 25.65 39.56
C GLY A 597 -19.77 25.04 39.26
N ALA A 598 -19.68 23.71 39.12
CA ALA A 598 -18.45 23.04 38.71
C ALA A 598 -17.94 23.52 37.34
N GLY A 599 -16.64 23.79 37.26
CA GLY A 599 -15.94 24.15 36.04
C GLY A 599 -15.09 23.01 35.49
N GLU A 600 -14.13 23.36 34.63
CA GLU A 600 -13.23 22.39 34.01
C GLU A 600 -12.34 21.68 35.04
N ARG A 601 -11.88 22.38 36.08
CA ARG A 601 -11.03 21.78 37.12
C ARG A 601 -11.76 20.68 37.88
N GLU A 602 -12.99 20.94 38.34
CA GLU A 602 -13.81 19.94 39.02
C GLU A 602 -14.16 18.76 38.10
N LEU A 603 -14.35 19.00 36.80
CA LEU A 603 -14.52 17.94 35.81
C LEU A 603 -13.28 17.06 35.73
N LEU A 604 -12.09 17.65 35.58
CA LEU A 604 -10.84 16.91 35.45
C LEU A 604 -10.47 16.16 36.73
N ASP A 605 -10.80 16.70 37.90
CA ASP A 605 -10.59 16.03 39.19
C ASP A 605 -11.53 14.82 39.34
N ALA A 606 -12.80 14.96 38.90
CA ALA A 606 -13.74 13.84 38.85
C ALA A 606 -13.31 12.78 37.83
N VAL A 607 -12.81 13.18 36.66
CA VAL A 607 -12.24 12.28 35.63
C VAL A 607 -10.99 11.59 36.17
N THR A 608 -10.13 12.28 36.92
CA THR A 608 -8.94 11.70 37.56
C THR A 608 -9.35 10.63 38.58
N ALA A 609 -10.24 10.98 39.52
CA ALA A 609 -10.76 10.03 40.51
C ALA A 609 -11.46 8.83 39.85
N PHE A 610 -12.15 9.06 38.73
CA PHE A 610 -12.77 8.01 37.95
C PHE A 610 -11.75 7.16 37.20
N ALA A 611 -10.73 7.72 36.56
CA ALA A 611 -9.85 7.02 35.62
C ALA A 611 -8.62 6.37 36.28
N GLU A 612 -8.13 6.98 37.36
CA GLU A 612 -6.89 6.63 38.02
C GLU A 612 -6.89 5.18 38.56
N PRO A 613 -7.90 4.69 39.30
CA PRO A 613 -7.81 3.36 39.92
C PRO A 613 -7.56 2.21 38.92
N PRO A 614 -6.79 1.16 39.28
CA PRO A 614 -6.61 -0.01 38.43
C PRO A 614 -7.95 -0.64 38.03
N LEU A 615 -8.03 -1.15 36.80
CA LEU A 615 -9.23 -1.81 36.32
C LEU A 615 -9.37 -3.21 36.96
N PRO A 616 -10.58 -3.63 37.38
CA PRO A 616 -10.79 -4.96 37.95
C PRO A 616 -10.40 -6.05 36.95
N ARG A 617 -9.54 -6.98 37.39
CA ARG A 617 -8.96 -8.04 36.53
C ARG A 617 -9.90 -9.24 36.31
N ASP A 618 -11.04 -9.27 36.99
CA ASP A 618 -12.04 -10.34 36.96
C ASP A 618 -13.09 -10.18 35.85
N ARG A 619 -13.08 -9.05 35.14
CA ARG A 619 -14.07 -8.66 34.13
C ARG A 619 -13.41 -7.98 32.92
N PRO A 620 -14.17 -7.61 31.87
CA PRO A 620 -13.60 -6.88 30.74
C PRO A 620 -12.87 -5.59 31.15
N LEU A 621 -11.74 -5.31 30.53
CA LEU A 621 -10.80 -4.28 31.01
C LEU A 621 -11.15 -2.86 30.51
N TRP A 622 -12.36 -2.39 30.82
CA TRP A 622 -12.80 -1.03 30.54
C TRP A 622 -13.87 -0.56 31.53
N ARG A 623 -14.08 0.76 31.61
CA ARG A 623 -15.23 1.39 32.28
C ARG A 623 -15.54 2.72 31.61
N ALA A 624 -16.76 3.18 31.75
CA ALA A 624 -17.22 4.46 31.25
C ALA A 624 -18.03 5.23 32.29
N ALA A 625 -18.05 6.55 32.21
CA ALA A 625 -18.96 7.37 32.96
C ALA A 625 -19.54 8.51 32.12
N LEU A 626 -20.80 8.82 32.38
CA LEU A 626 -21.42 10.08 31.97
C LEU A 626 -21.35 11.06 33.14
N VAL A 627 -20.64 12.16 32.95
CA VAL A 627 -20.49 13.24 33.92
C VAL A 627 -21.44 14.38 33.57
N GLU A 628 -22.33 14.71 34.49
CA GLU A 628 -23.34 15.77 34.36
C GLU A 628 -23.06 16.95 35.31
N GLY A 629 -23.71 18.08 35.05
CA GLY A 629 -23.64 19.26 35.91
C GLY A 629 -22.65 20.32 35.43
N LEU A 630 -22.19 20.24 34.17
CA LEU A 630 -21.38 21.27 33.54
C LEU A 630 -22.24 22.49 33.12
N PRO A 631 -21.62 23.67 32.91
CA PRO A 631 -22.31 24.86 32.45
C PRO A 631 -23.11 24.65 31.16
N ASP A 632 -24.16 25.47 30.97
CA ASP A 632 -25.01 25.49 29.77
C ASP A 632 -25.71 24.16 29.42
N GLY A 633 -25.80 23.24 30.38
CA GLY A 633 -26.40 21.91 30.19
C GLY A 633 -25.48 20.91 29.50
N ALA A 634 -24.20 21.27 29.30
CA ALA A 634 -23.17 20.39 28.78
C ALA A 634 -22.97 19.15 29.68
N ALA A 635 -22.34 18.13 29.11
CA ALA A 635 -21.95 16.92 29.82
C ALA A 635 -20.59 16.46 29.33
N ALA A 636 -20.02 15.46 29.99
CA ALA A 636 -18.81 14.82 29.51
C ALA A 636 -18.96 13.30 29.55
N TYR A 637 -18.41 12.65 28.54
CA TYR A 637 -18.24 11.21 28.50
C TYR A 637 -16.78 10.87 28.77
N VAL A 638 -16.54 9.99 29.73
CA VAL A 638 -15.20 9.46 29.99
C VAL A 638 -15.21 7.96 29.78
N VAL A 639 -14.22 7.45 29.05
CA VAL A 639 -13.98 6.01 28.90
C VAL A 639 -12.53 5.71 29.24
N THR A 640 -12.33 4.75 30.12
CA THR A 640 -11.01 4.27 30.53
C THR A 640 -10.88 2.81 30.16
N THR A 641 -9.80 2.46 29.45
CA THR A 641 -9.48 1.10 29.00
C THR A 641 -8.06 0.74 29.42
N HIS A 642 -7.79 -0.55 29.64
CA HIS A 642 -6.40 -1.00 29.83
C HIS A 642 -5.66 -0.99 28.47
N HIS A 643 -4.38 -0.60 28.44
CA HIS A 643 -3.57 -0.49 27.21
C HIS A 643 -3.43 -1.83 26.45
N SER A 644 -3.70 -2.96 27.12
CA SER A 644 -3.77 -4.27 26.45
C SER A 644 -5.03 -4.49 25.60
N VAL A 645 -6.09 -3.70 25.80
CA VAL A 645 -7.32 -3.75 25.01
C VAL A 645 -7.16 -3.01 23.69
N THR A 646 -6.43 -1.90 23.69
CA THR A 646 -6.30 -0.96 22.57
C THR A 646 -4.85 -0.53 22.36
N ASP A 647 -4.31 -0.63 21.13
CA ASP A 647 -3.11 0.12 20.75
C ASP A 647 -3.48 1.54 20.28
N GLY A 648 -2.46 2.39 20.11
CA GLY A 648 -2.63 3.79 19.71
C GLY A 648 -3.27 4.01 18.33
N MET A 649 -3.35 3.00 17.45
CA MET A 649 -4.10 3.09 16.18
C MET A 649 -5.50 2.48 16.28
N GLY A 650 -5.70 1.49 17.14
CA GLY A 650 -6.99 0.92 17.44
C GLY A 650 -7.97 1.98 17.96
N ILE A 651 -7.51 2.89 18.82
CA ILE A 651 -8.40 3.91 19.40
C ILE A 651 -9.07 4.79 18.31
N VAL A 652 -8.38 5.06 17.20
CA VAL A 652 -8.92 5.79 16.04
C VAL A 652 -10.02 5.01 15.34
N GLN A 653 -9.84 3.70 15.19
CA GLN A 653 -10.83 2.81 14.59
C GLN A 653 -12.08 2.71 15.49
N LEU A 654 -11.90 2.59 16.82
CA LEU A 654 -13.01 2.62 17.78
C LEU A 654 -13.79 3.92 17.71
N LEU A 655 -13.08 5.06 17.71
CA LEU A 655 -13.69 6.38 17.60
C LEU A 655 -14.56 6.50 16.33
N GLY A 656 -14.06 6.01 15.18
CA GLY A 656 -14.82 6.04 13.92
C GLY A 656 -15.95 5.03 13.82
N MET A 657 -15.88 3.89 14.52
CA MET A 657 -16.92 2.85 14.51
C MET A 657 -18.07 3.15 15.48
N LEU A 658 -17.75 3.68 16.66
CA LEU A 658 -18.71 3.79 17.76
C LEU A 658 -19.48 5.13 17.73
N HIS A 659 -18.90 6.19 17.19
CA HIS A 659 -19.56 7.49 17.09
C HIS A 659 -20.42 7.63 15.83
N SER A 660 -21.59 8.26 16.00
CA SER A 660 -22.47 8.60 14.88
C SER A 660 -22.02 9.88 14.18
N ARG A 661 -22.40 10.03 12.90
CA ARG A 661 -22.27 11.27 12.13
C ARG A 661 -23.47 12.19 12.27
N THR A 662 -24.56 11.71 12.88
CA THR A 662 -25.81 12.42 13.09
C THR A 662 -26.29 12.27 14.53
N ALA A 663 -27.01 13.28 15.03
CA ALA A 663 -27.66 13.21 16.34
C ALA A 663 -28.83 12.21 16.35
N GLU A 664 -29.51 12.06 15.21
CA GLU A 664 -30.66 11.16 15.06
C GLU A 664 -30.23 9.70 15.06
N HIS A 665 -31.10 8.83 15.57
CA HIS A 665 -30.90 7.39 15.52
C HIS A 665 -31.00 6.92 14.07
N ASP A 666 -30.01 6.14 13.64
CA ASP A 666 -29.99 5.50 12.33
C ASP A 666 -30.59 4.09 12.44
N PRO A 667 -31.81 3.85 11.94
CA PRO A 667 -32.46 2.54 12.01
C PRO A 667 -31.81 1.50 11.09
N GLN A 668 -30.91 1.91 10.19
CA GLN A 668 -30.16 1.00 9.33
C GLN A 668 -28.82 0.57 9.97
N ARG A 669 -28.50 1.10 11.15
CA ARG A 669 -27.27 0.74 11.87
C ARG A 669 -27.33 -0.75 12.24
N PRO A 670 -26.30 -1.55 11.87
CA PRO A 670 -26.30 -2.99 12.14
C PRO A 670 -26.43 -3.25 13.64
N GLU A 671 -27.21 -4.27 14.02
CA GLU A 671 -27.28 -4.78 15.38
C GLU A 671 -26.67 -6.19 15.41
N PRO A 672 -25.36 -6.32 15.75
CA PRO A 672 -24.72 -7.62 15.75
C PRO A 672 -25.34 -8.53 16.82
N PRO A 673 -25.38 -9.86 16.59
CA PRO A 673 -25.76 -10.79 17.64
C PRO A 673 -24.77 -10.71 18.80
N ALA A 674 -25.24 -10.99 20.01
CA ALA A 674 -24.37 -11.08 21.18
C ALA A 674 -23.29 -12.15 20.92
N PRO A 675 -22.00 -11.86 21.13
CA PRO A 675 -20.93 -12.86 21.03
C PRO A 675 -21.24 -14.09 21.88
N VAL A 676 -21.08 -15.29 21.30
CA VAL A 676 -21.26 -16.57 22.01
C VAL A 676 -20.13 -16.72 23.00
N ALA A 677 -20.44 -17.05 24.25
CA ALA A 677 -19.44 -17.28 25.27
C ALA A 677 -18.63 -18.55 24.97
N ASP A 678 -17.32 -18.44 25.14
CA ASP A 678 -16.43 -19.59 25.10
C ASP A 678 -16.58 -20.36 26.42
N PRO A 679 -16.77 -21.70 26.41
CA PRO A 679 -16.70 -22.45 27.65
C PRO A 679 -15.31 -22.22 28.26
N PRO A 680 -15.23 -21.80 29.54
CA PRO A 680 -13.94 -21.52 30.15
C PRO A 680 -13.12 -22.81 30.13
N PRO A 681 -11.90 -22.80 29.55
CA PRO A 681 -11.08 -24.00 29.47
C PRO A 681 -10.82 -24.55 30.87
N ALA A 682 -10.93 -25.87 31.03
CA ALA A 682 -10.80 -26.46 32.35
C ALA A 682 -9.38 -26.20 32.90
N PRO A 683 -9.19 -25.93 34.21
CA PRO A 683 -7.87 -25.69 34.77
C PRO A 683 -6.84 -26.79 34.46
N SER A 684 -7.31 -28.04 34.30
CA SER A 684 -6.49 -29.19 33.89
C SER A 684 -6.06 -29.15 32.42
N GLU A 685 -6.90 -28.63 31.53
CA GLU A 685 -6.60 -28.47 30.09
C GLU A 685 -5.56 -27.37 29.89
N LEU A 686 -5.75 -26.22 30.55
CA LEU A 686 -4.77 -25.13 30.57
C LEU A 686 -3.41 -25.59 31.10
N LEU A 687 -3.40 -26.41 32.15
CA LEU A 687 -2.17 -26.96 32.72
C LEU A 687 -1.49 -27.94 31.76
N ALA A 688 -2.23 -28.79 31.06
CA ALA A 688 -1.68 -29.76 30.10
C ALA A 688 -1.06 -29.07 28.87
N GLU A 689 -1.74 -28.06 28.32
CA GLU A 689 -1.21 -27.22 27.24
C GLU A 689 0.05 -26.47 27.69
N GLN A 690 0.01 -25.87 28.88
CA GLN A 690 1.13 -25.12 29.45
C GLN A 690 2.36 -26.01 29.71
N VAL A 691 2.18 -27.25 30.19
CA VAL A 691 3.29 -28.21 30.35
C VAL A 691 3.90 -28.60 29.00
N GLY A 692 3.07 -28.82 27.97
CA GLY A 692 3.52 -29.10 26.61
C GLY A 692 4.24 -27.92 25.95
N GLU A 693 3.87 -26.70 26.30
CA GLU A 693 4.51 -25.47 25.83
C GLU A 693 5.80 -25.12 26.56
N VAL A 694 5.84 -25.27 27.89
CA VAL A 694 7.07 -25.12 28.69
C VAL A 694 8.13 -26.12 28.23
N ALA A 695 7.74 -27.37 27.91
CA ALA A 695 8.66 -28.36 27.34
C ALA A 695 9.24 -27.93 25.97
N ARG A 696 8.44 -27.26 25.11
CA ARG A 696 8.88 -26.71 23.81
C ARG A 696 9.71 -25.42 23.96
N GLY A 697 9.34 -24.52 24.86
CA GLY A 697 10.04 -23.26 25.13
C GLY A 697 11.40 -23.45 25.80
N VAL A 698 11.52 -24.41 26.73
CA VAL A 698 12.79 -24.79 27.37
C VAL A 698 13.75 -25.42 26.34
N SER A 699 13.25 -26.17 25.35
CA SER A 699 14.08 -26.66 24.23
C SER A 699 14.67 -25.53 23.38
N GLY A 700 13.92 -24.44 23.16
CA GLY A 700 14.38 -23.24 22.47
C GLY A 700 15.47 -22.47 23.22
N LEU A 701 15.34 -22.34 24.54
CA LEU A 701 16.34 -21.70 25.42
C LEU A 701 17.62 -22.55 25.55
N VAL A 702 17.49 -23.88 25.64
CA VAL A 702 18.61 -24.84 25.70
C VAL A 702 19.36 -24.95 24.37
N THR A 703 18.74 -24.61 23.24
CA THR A 703 19.40 -24.58 21.91
C THR A 703 19.95 -23.19 21.52
N ALA A 704 19.43 -22.11 22.11
CA ALA A 704 19.93 -20.75 21.91
C ALA A 704 21.21 -20.47 22.73
N LEU A 705 21.29 -20.95 23.97
CA LEU A 705 22.44 -20.71 24.87
C LEU A 705 23.79 -21.26 24.36
N PRO A 706 23.89 -22.49 23.80
CA PRO A 706 25.15 -23.03 23.30
C PRO A 706 25.61 -22.37 22.00
N ARG A 707 24.69 -21.85 21.17
CA ARG A 707 25.02 -21.20 19.89
C ARG A 707 25.70 -19.84 20.06
N LEU A 708 25.47 -19.17 21.19
CA LEU A 708 26.16 -17.96 21.61
C LEU A 708 27.54 -18.22 22.23
N LEU A 709 27.77 -19.42 22.80
CA LEU A 709 29.01 -19.75 23.52
C LEU A 709 29.97 -20.70 22.76
N THR A 710 29.55 -21.30 21.65
CA THR A 710 30.36 -22.28 20.90
C THR A 710 30.44 -21.97 19.40
N ARG A 711 31.14 -20.90 19.03
CA ARG A 711 31.76 -20.83 17.69
C ARG A 711 33.25 -21.16 17.81
N PRO A 712 33.78 -22.09 17.00
CA PRO A 712 35.19 -22.43 17.03
C PRO A 712 36.03 -21.27 16.48
N VAL A 713 36.94 -20.76 17.30
CA VAL A 713 37.93 -19.74 16.94
C VAL A 713 38.96 -20.36 15.99
N ARG A 714 38.77 -20.16 14.69
CA ARG A 714 39.81 -20.40 13.67
C ARG A 714 39.97 -19.17 12.78
N LYS A 715 40.48 -18.08 13.38
CA LYS A 715 41.28 -16.98 12.79
C LYS A 715 41.49 -15.89 13.87
N PRO A 716 42.72 -15.62 14.36
CA PRO A 716 42.88 -14.86 15.61
C PRO A 716 42.91 -13.33 15.47
N LEU A 717 42.90 -12.74 14.27
CA LEU A 717 43.18 -11.29 14.11
C LEU A 717 42.11 -10.46 13.38
N ALA A 718 41.00 -11.07 12.93
CA ALA A 718 39.91 -10.34 12.27
C ALA A 718 38.59 -10.34 13.08
N THR A 719 38.57 -10.91 14.28
CA THR A 719 37.36 -11.11 15.09
C THR A 719 37.45 -10.42 16.46
N VAL A 720 38.15 -9.28 16.52
CA VAL A 720 38.20 -8.43 17.72
C VAL A 720 37.24 -7.24 17.61
N THR A 721 36.88 -6.82 16.40
CA THR A 721 36.00 -5.65 16.18
C THR A 721 34.51 -5.98 16.21
N GLU A 722 34.10 -7.20 15.85
CA GLU A 722 32.66 -7.57 15.82
C GLU A 722 32.15 -8.13 17.16
N SER A 723 33.01 -8.76 17.96
CA SER A 723 32.63 -9.36 19.27
C SER A 723 32.45 -8.31 20.38
N VAL A 724 33.13 -7.15 20.26
CA VAL A 724 33.01 -6.04 21.21
C VAL A 724 31.69 -5.30 21.04
N SER A 725 31.11 -5.29 19.83
CA SER A 725 29.84 -4.60 19.57
C SER A 725 28.67 -5.25 20.32
N ALA A 726 28.48 -6.57 20.18
CA ALA A 726 27.38 -7.29 20.82
C ALA A 726 27.48 -7.34 22.35
N ALA A 727 28.69 -7.49 22.90
CA ALA A 727 28.93 -7.45 24.33
C ALA A 727 28.73 -6.03 24.92
N ARG A 728 29.09 -4.98 24.15
CA ARG A 728 28.80 -3.59 24.51
C ARG A 728 27.31 -3.29 24.43
N THR A 729 26.57 -3.81 23.46
CA THR A 729 25.12 -3.64 23.33
C THR A 729 24.35 -4.31 24.46
N VAL A 730 24.77 -5.50 24.91
CA VAL A 730 24.21 -6.16 26.11
C VAL A 730 24.62 -5.42 27.39
N GLY A 731 25.85 -4.91 27.45
CA GLY A 731 26.33 -4.07 28.54
C GLY A 731 25.60 -2.73 28.65
N GLU A 732 25.27 -2.08 27.53
CA GLU A 732 24.52 -0.82 27.45
C GLU A 732 23.03 -1.01 27.75
N ALA A 733 22.44 -2.15 27.35
CA ALA A 733 21.08 -2.54 27.72
C ALA A 733 20.92 -2.86 29.22
N ILE A 734 21.99 -3.34 29.88
CA ILE A 734 22.00 -3.65 31.32
C ILE A 734 22.46 -2.46 32.16
N ALA A 735 23.30 -1.57 31.63
CA ALA A 735 23.87 -0.45 32.38
C ALA A 735 22.91 0.73 32.56
N GLY A 736 21.86 0.85 31.76
CA GLY A 736 20.96 2.01 31.76
C GLY A 736 21.67 3.30 31.30
N PRO A 737 21.03 4.19 30.54
CA PRO A 737 21.62 5.48 30.22
C PRO A 737 21.85 6.31 31.48
N HIS A 738 23.00 6.99 31.55
CA HIS A 738 23.21 8.12 32.44
C HIS A 738 22.50 9.33 31.82
N GLY A 739 21.54 9.94 32.51
CA GLY A 739 20.87 11.16 32.05
C GLY A 739 19.35 11.06 32.11
N GLY A 740 18.76 12.04 32.78
CA GLY A 740 17.33 12.22 33.03
C GLY A 740 17.18 13.48 33.89
N SER A 741 15.98 14.06 33.90
CA SER A 741 15.69 15.23 34.69
C SER A 741 15.67 14.87 36.19
N PRO A 742 16.48 15.53 37.04
CA PRO A 742 16.37 15.39 38.49
C PRO A 742 15.00 15.84 39.02
N LEU A 743 14.38 16.82 38.35
CA LEU A 743 13.04 17.31 38.71
C LEU A 743 12.00 16.23 38.41
N LEU A 744 12.09 15.63 37.23
CA LEU A 744 11.25 14.51 36.84
C LEU A 744 11.88 13.19 37.28
N ALA A 745 12.49 13.04 38.46
CA ALA A 745 13.02 11.74 38.88
C ALA A 745 12.03 10.95 39.77
N GLN A 746 11.26 11.64 40.60
CA GLN A 746 10.33 11.01 41.55
C GLN A 746 9.00 10.66 40.86
N ARG A 747 8.42 9.51 41.22
CA ARG A 747 7.16 8.99 40.66
C ARG A 747 6.28 8.45 41.78
N SER A 748 5.12 9.05 41.95
CA SER A 748 4.10 8.60 42.90
C SER A 748 3.16 7.56 42.30
N GLY A 749 2.95 7.57 40.98
CA GLY A 749 1.93 6.77 40.31
C GLY A 749 0.51 7.37 40.39
N HIS A 750 0.36 8.55 41.00
CA HIS A 750 -0.89 9.32 40.99
C HIS A 750 -1.01 10.17 39.74
N TRP A 751 -2.23 10.54 39.39
CA TRP A 751 -2.52 11.28 38.17
C TRP A 751 -2.98 12.69 38.50
N HIS A 752 -2.51 13.65 37.69
CA HIS A 752 -3.03 15.01 37.63
C HIS A 752 -3.29 15.33 36.17
N LEU A 753 -4.57 15.56 35.83
CA LEU A 753 -4.99 15.76 34.44
C LEU A 753 -5.12 17.24 34.11
N GLU A 754 -4.63 17.63 32.94
CA GLU A 754 -4.75 18.97 32.35
C GLU A 754 -5.13 18.87 30.88
N THR A 755 -5.80 19.89 30.34
CA THR A 755 -6.15 19.94 28.91
C THR A 755 -5.71 21.25 28.26
N LEU A 756 -5.49 21.21 26.94
CA LEU A 756 -5.23 22.38 26.13
C LEU A 756 -5.89 22.27 24.76
N ASP A 757 -6.50 23.37 24.34
CA ASP A 757 -7.00 23.56 22.97
C ASP A 757 -6.02 24.40 22.16
N VAL A 758 -5.75 23.95 20.94
CA VAL A 758 -4.92 24.70 19.99
C VAL A 758 -5.60 24.70 18.62
N ASP A 759 -5.59 25.84 17.94
CA ASP A 759 -6.03 25.91 16.55
C ASP A 759 -5.11 25.07 15.66
N HIS A 760 -5.68 24.07 14.98
CA HIS A 760 -4.92 23.12 14.18
C HIS A 760 -4.19 23.80 13.02
N ASP A 761 -4.85 24.75 12.35
CA ASP A 761 -4.33 25.38 11.15
C ASP A 761 -3.23 26.38 11.50
N ALA A 762 -3.36 27.10 12.61
CA ALA A 762 -2.32 27.98 13.14
C ALA A 762 -1.06 27.20 13.54
N LEU A 763 -1.22 26.11 14.30
CA LEU A 763 -0.08 25.26 14.68
C LEU A 763 0.59 24.62 13.45
N ARG A 764 -0.22 24.19 12.48
CA ARG A 764 0.27 23.65 11.21
C ARG A 764 1.03 24.68 10.39
N ALA A 765 0.53 25.90 10.29
CA ALA A 765 1.16 26.99 9.55
C ALA A 765 2.53 27.32 10.17
N GLY A 766 2.59 27.52 11.48
CA GLY A 766 3.82 27.83 12.20
C GLY A 766 4.88 26.72 12.07
N ALA A 767 4.47 25.45 12.26
CA ALA A 767 5.38 24.33 12.06
C ALA A 767 5.90 24.24 10.61
N ARG A 768 5.04 24.51 9.60
CA ARG A 768 5.42 24.50 8.18
C ARG A 768 6.41 25.62 7.83
N ALA A 769 6.29 26.80 8.43
CA ALA A 769 7.24 27.89 8.22
C ALA A 769 8.69 27.50 8.58
N ALA A 770 8.87 26.58 9.54
CA ALA A 770 10.16 25.99 9.91
C ALA A 770 10.50 24.67 9.17
N GLY A 771 9.65 24.20 8.26
CA GLY A 771 9.83 22.95 7.50
C GLY A 771 9.36 21.67 8.22
N GLY A 772 8.54 21.80 9.28
CA GLY A 772 7.99 20.70 10.07
C GLY A 772 6.51 20.37 9.78
N SER A 773 6.05 19.27 10.36
CA SER A 773 4.65 18.84 10.43
C SER A 773 3.97 19.30 11.74
N VAL A 774 2.65 19.12 11.87
CA VAL A 774 1.90 19.45 13.10
C VAL A 774 2.45 18.71 14.32
N THR A 775 2.79 17.42 14.16
CA THR A 775 3.47 16.63 15.20
C THR A 775 4.82 17.23 15.59
N ASP A 776 5.61 17.69 14.61
CA ASP A 776 6.91 18.31 14.89
C ASP A 776 6.74 19.63 15.66
N GLY A 777 5.71 20.42 15.33
CA GLY A 777 5.34 21.65 16.03
C GLY A 777 4.90 21.42 17.48
N PHE A 778 4.02 20.43 17.71
CA PHE A 778 3.58 20.03 19.05
C PHE A 778 4.76 19.58 19.93
N LEU A 779 5.62 18.71 19.41
CA LEU A 779 6.80 18.25 20.15
C LEU A 779 7.81 19.39 20.38
N ALA A 780 8.01 20.29 19.41
CA ALA A 780 8.85 21.48 19.60
C ALA A 780 8.32 22.42 20.68
N ALA A 781 6.99 22.54 20.82
CA ALA A 781 6.37 23.27 21.91
C ALA A 781 6.61 22.59 23.27
N LEU A 782 6.50 21.25 23.34
CA LEU A 782 6.85 20.48 24.53
C LEU A 782 8.31 20.67 24.96
N LEU A 783 9.25 20.72 24.02
CA LEU A 783 10.65 21.06 24.33
C LEU A 783 10.77 22.47 24.94
N GLY A 784 10.00 23.43 24.42
CA GLY A 784 9.89 24.77 24.99
C GLY A 784 9.35 24.76 26.43
N ALA A 785 8.29 23.98 26.67
CA ALA A 785 7.69 23.80 27.99
C ALA A 785 8.69 23.21 28.99
N LEU A 786 9.36 22.12 28.62
CA LEU A 786 10.36 21.46 29.47
C LEU A 786 11.52 22.41 29.79
N ARG A 787 12.01 23.15 28.80
CA ARG A 787 13.05 24.16 29.01
C ARG A 787 12.60 25.25 29.97
N HIS A 788 11.37 25.77 29.81
CA HIS A 788 10.82 26.80 30.69
C HIS A 788 10.70 26.28 32.13
N TYR A 789 10.08 25.11 32.30
CA TYR A 789 9.89 24.45 33.59
C TYR A 789 11.20 24.22 34.34
N HIS A 790 12.23 23.69 33.67
CA HIS A 790 13.54 23.44 34.29
C HIS A 790 14.25 24.74 34.69
N ARG A 791 14.11 25.81 33.91
CA ARG A 791 14.69 27.11 34.24
C ARG A 791 14.01 27.75 35.44
N GLU A 792 12.68 27.71 35.48
CA GLU A 792 11.88 28.32 36.56
C GLU A 792 12.16 27.64 37.90
N LEU A 793 12.30 26.31 37.90
CA LEU A 793 12.58 25.52 39.10
C LEU A 793 14.08 25.38 39.43
N GLY A 794 14.94 26.19 38.81
CA GLY A 794 16.37 26.27 39.17
C GLY A 794 17.23 25.09 38.71
N ALA A 795 16.77 24.28 37.75
CA ALA A 795 17.49 23.16 37.14
C ALA A 795 17.91 23.46 35.68
N ALA A 796 18.37 24.70 35.43
CA ALA A 796 18.73 25.18 34.10
C ALA A 796 19.98 24.50 33.49
N ASP A 797 20.72 23.74 34.29
CA ASP A 797 21.91 22.97 33.93
C ASP A 797 21.59 21.63 33.24
N VAL A 798 20.32 21.20 33.27
CA VAL A 798 19.87 20.00 32.56
C VAL A 798 19.91 20.23 31.04
N SER A 799 20.77 19.48 30.34
CA SER A 799 21.00 19.64 28.91
C SER A 799 19.99 18.90 28.03
N SER A 800 19.42 17.79 28.51
CA SER A 800 18.49 16.97 27.73
C SER A 800 17.49 16.21 28.61
N VAL A 801 16.28 16.01 28.11
CA VAL A 801 15.24 15.20 28.75
C VAL A 801 14.84 14.05 27.81
N PRO A 802 14.84 12.79 28.28
CA PRO A 802 14.40 11.67 27.46
C PRO A 802 12.88 11.64 27.26
N ILE A 803 12.47 11.75 25.99
CA ILE A 803 11.08 11.69 25.56
C ILE A 803 10.83 10.38 24.81
N GLY A 804 9.88 9.58 25.29
CA GLY A 804 9.34 8.43 24.58
C GLY A 804 8.39 8.88 23.48
N LEU A 805 8.70 8.54 22.23
CA LEU A 805 7.87 8.80 21.06
C LEU A 805 7.43 7.45 20.46
N PRO A 806 6.20 7.00 20.76
CA PRO A 806 5.58 5.91 20.01
C PRO A 806 5.33 6.38 18.58
N LEU A 807 6.30 6.13 17.68
CA LEU A 807 6.11 6.38 16.27
C LEU A 807 5.44 5.15 15.67
N GLY A 808 4.29 5.35 15.02
CA GLY A 808 3.70 4.33 14.16
C GLY A 808 4.63 4.09 12.97
N LEU A 809 5.56 3.15 13.13
CA LEU A 809 6.28 2.59 11.99
C LEU A 809 5.27 1.66 11.32
N ARG A 810 4.96 1.95 10.06
CA ARG A 810 4.28 1.02 9.16
C ARG A 810 5.39 0.19 8.53
N PRO A 811 5.75 -1.00 9.05
CA PRO A 811 6.62 -1.88 8.29
C PRO A 811 5.93 -2.18 6.95
N GLU A 812 6.68 -2.12 5.85
CA GLU A 812 6.17 -2.36 4.49
C GLU A 812 5.51 -3.73 4.33
N ASP A 813 5.82 -4.67 5.23
CA ASP A 813 5.40 -6.07 5.22
C ASP A 813 4.11 -6.37 6.02
N ASP A 814 3.62 -5.45 6.86
CA ASP A 814 2.40 -5.68 7.67
C ASP A 814 1.67 -4.37 8.02
N PRO A 815 0.72 -3.93 7.16
CA PRO A 815 -0.04 -2.70 7.33
C PRO A 815 -1.02 -2.71 8.53
N GLN A 816 -1.30 -3.88 9.09
CA GLN A 816 -2.22 -4.07 10.23
C GLN A 816 -1.50 -4.20 11.55
N SER A 817 -0.23 -4.60 11.57
CA SER A 817 0.56 -4.53 12.79
C SER A 817 0.83 -3.06 13.12
N GLY A 818 0.06 -2.51 14.05
CA GLY A 818 0.41 -1.30 14.77
C GLY A 818 1.60 -1.54 15.69
N ARG A 819 2.73 -2.00 15.14
CA ARG A 819 3.99 -2.17 15.87
C ARG A 819 4.51 -0.77 16.24
N LEU A 820 4.04 -0.31 17.40
CA LEU A 820 4.57 0.84 18.10
C LEU A 820 6.03 0.52 18.42
N THR A 821 6.95 1.07 17.61
CA THR A 821 8.36 1.09 18.00
C THR A 821 8.50 2.29 18.92
N ALA A 822 8.65 2.02 20.21
CA ALA A 822 8.96 3.05 21.19
C ALA A 822 10.37 3.59 20.87
N THR A 823 10.43 4.72 20.17
CA THR A 823 11.70 5.39 19.88
C THR A 823 11.95 6.44 20.94
N ARG A 824 13.17 6.49 21.48
CA ARG A 824 13.57 7.47 22.50
C ARG A 824 14.25 8.66 21.84
N PHE A 825 13.73 9.85 22.11
CA PHE A 825 14.33 11.11 21.72
C PHE A 825 14.96 11.75 22.95
N ASP A 826 16.29 11.79 23.03
CA ASP A 826 16.98 12.58 24.04
C ASP A 826 16.85 14.07 23.66
N ALA A 827 15.79 14.70 24.17
CA ALA A 827 15.33 16.00 23.71
C ALA A 827 16.22 17.13 24.26
N PRO A 828 16.91 17.90 23.40
CA PRO A 828 17.81 18.96 23.84
C PRO A 828 17.04 20.16 24.40
N LEU A 829 17.42 20.62 25.60
CA LEU A 829 16.83 21.79 26.27
C LEU A 829 17.59 23.10 26.00
N ASP A 830 18.74 23.04 25.35
CA ASP A 830 19.56 24.21 24.98
C ASP A 830 19.03 24.95 23.73
N LEU A 831 18.12 24.34 22.98
CA LEU A 831 17.48 24.94 21.80
C LEU A 831 16.48 26.03 22.19
N VAL A 832 16.90 27.29 22.07
CA VAL A 832 16.09 28.46 22.41
C VAL A 832 15.09 28.85 21.33
N ASP A 833 15.50 28.80 20.06
CA ASP A 833 14.68 29.22 18.92
C ASP A 833 13.63 28.16 18.55
N ALA A 834 12.38 28.57 18.33
CA ALA A 834 11.28 27.66 18.05
C ALA A 834 11.45 26.93 16.70
N ALA A 835 11.99 27.60 15.67
CA ALA A 835 12.23 26.96 14.38
C ALA A 835 13.36 25.92 14.48
N ASP A 836 14.39 26.17 15.29
CA ASP A 836 15.45 25.20 15.55
C ASP A 836 14.94 23.97 16.32
N ARG A 837 14.04 24.16 17.30
CA ARG A 837 13.34 23.05 17.96
C ARG A 837 12.55 22.21 16.97
N VAL A 838 11.77 22.84 16.08
CA VAL A 838 10.99 22.14 15.04
C VAL A 838 11.90 21.33 14.12
N ARG A 839 13.02 21.92 13.64
CA ARG A 839 13.98 21.22 12.77
C ARG A 839 14.68 20.07 13.48
N ALA A 840 15.01 20.22 14.77
CA ALA A 840 15.64 19.17 15.56
C ALA A 840 14.71 17.96 15.71
N VAL A 841 13.46 18.19 16.10
CA VAL A 841 12.43 17.15 16.17
C VAL A 841 12.22 16.50 14.80
N ARG A 842 12.07 17.29 13.73
CA ARG A 842 11.88 16.78 12.37
C ARG A 842 13.01 15.84 11.93
N ARG A 843 14.27 16.22 12.19
CA ARG A 843 15.44 15.38 11.88
C ARG A 843 15.40 14.06 12.65
N PHE A 844 15.04 14.09 13.93
CA PHE A 844 14.88 12.88 14.73
C PHE A 844 13.77 11.98 14.18
N VAL A 845 12.56 12.52 13.98
CA VAL A 845 11.40 11.75 13.50
C VAL A 845 11.67 11.12 12.13
N LEU A 846 12.31 11.85 11.20
CA LEU A 846 12.70 11.31 9.90
C LEU A 846 13.78 10.21 10.02
N GLY A 847 14.79 10.41 10.88
CA GLY A 847 15.83 9.40 11.13
C GLY A 847 15.27 8.12 11.76
N ALA A 848 14.35 8.26 12.72
CA ALA A 848 13.69 7.16 13.39
C ALA A 848 12.81 6.33 12.43
N ARG A 849 12.19 6.97 11.43
CA ARG A 849 11.41 6.30 10.37
C ARG A 849 12.27 5.55 9.34
N ALA A 850 13.54 5.95 9.18
CA ALA A 850 14.47 5.30 8.26
C ALA A 850 15.28 4.16 8.92
N GLY A 851 15.20 4.01 10.24
CA GLY A 851 15.93 3.00 11.01
C GLY A 851 15.19 1.66 11.10
N THR A 852 15.94 0.55 11.10
CA THR A 852 15.43 -0.79 11.42
C THR A 852 15.16 -0.93 12.92
N ALA A 853 14.14 -1.72 13.29
CA ALA A 853 13.76 -1.98 14.68
C ALA A 853 14.97 -2.29 15.59
N GLY A 854 15.01 -1.66 16.76
CA GLY A 854 16.09 -1.80 17.73
C GLY A 854 16.18 -3.20 18.37
N PRO A 855 17.26 -3.47 19.13
CA PRO A 855 17.53 -4.78 19.75
C PRO A 855 16.42 -5.28 20.70
N ASP A 856 15.57 -4.41 21.23
CA ASP A 856 14.45 -4.76 22.12
C ASP A 856 13.38 -5.64 21.44
N ALA A 857 13.20 -5.47 20.11
CA ALA A 857 12.30 -6.30 19.32
C ALA A 857 12.76 -7.76 19.22
N ALA A 858 14.06 -8.04 19.40
CA ALA A 858 14.61 -9.38 19.35
C ALA A 858 14.40 -10.16 20.66
N LEU A 859 14.21 -9.48 21.79
CA LEU A 859 13.99 -10.07 23.11
C LEU A 859 12.51 -10.22 23.47
N ALA A 860 11.61 -9.51 22.77
CA ALA A 860 10.17 -9.49 23.05
C ALA A 860 9.52 -10.89 23.15
N PRO A 861 9.81 -11.89 22.29
CA PRO A 861 9.22 -13.23 22.41
C PRO A 861 9.62 -13.97 23.69
N ALA A 862 10.77 -13.64 24.27
CA ALA A 862 11.26 -14.29 25.48
C ALA A 862 10.60 -13.72 26.76
N LEU A 863 10.12 -12.47 26.73
CA LEU A 863 9.53 -11.81 27.90
C LEU A 863 8.22 -12.45 28.37
N ALA A 864 7.40 -13.01 27.46
CA ALA A 864 6.16 -13.71 27.80
C ALA A 864 6.37 -14.96 28.69
N TRP A 865 7.60 -15.49 28.70
CA TRP A 865 7.99 -16.70 29.44
C TRP A 865 8.69 -16.39 30.76
N VAL A 866 8.90 -15.11 31.08
CA VAL A 866 9.49 -14.70 32.36
C VAL A 866 8.37 -14.64 33.42
N PRO A 867 8.55 -15.29 34.59
CA PRO A 867 7.57 -15.23 35.67
C PRO A 867 7.28 -13.80 36.13
N GLY A 868 6.01 -13.49 36.45
CA GLY A 868 5.55 -12.15 36.86
C GLY A 868 6.40 -11.44 37.93
N PRO A 869 6.77 -12.09 39.05
CA PRO A 869 7.62 -11.47 40.08
C PRO A 869 9.02 -11.10 39.58
N VAL A 870 9.56 -11.87 38.62
CA VAL A 870 10.86 -11.62 38.01
C VAL A 870 10.76 -10.48 37.01
N LEU A 871 9.70 -10.42 36.19
CA LEU A 871 9.40 -9.26 35.35
C LEU A 871 9.22 -7.99 36.19
N GLY A 872 8.49 -8.05 37.30
CA GLY A 872 8.34 -6.93 38.24
C GLY A 872 9.67 -6.42 38.76
N ALA A 873 10.54 -7.33 39.26
CA ALA A 873 11.86 -6.98 39.77
C ALA A 873 12.83 -6.46 38.69
N LEU A 874 12.63 -6.87 37.43
CA LEU A 874 13.46 -6.47 36.30
C LEU A 874 12.89 -5.28 35.52
N SER A 875 11.61 -4.96 35.63
CA SER A 875 10.91 -3.90 34.86
C SER A 875 11.53 -2.52 35.04
N GLY A 876 11.90 -2.17 36.28
CA GLY A 876 12.63 -0.95 36.62
C GLY A 876 14.11 -0.93 36.17
N ARG A 877 14.63 -2.02 35.59
CA ARG A 877 16.02 -2.16 35.10
C ARG A 877 16.13 -2.52 33.62
N LEU A 878 15.10 -3.11 33.02
CA LEU A 878 15.09 -3.61 31.63
C LEU A 878 14.53 -2.60 30.62
N THR A 879 13.81 -1.58 31.08
CA THR A 879 13.30 -0.51 30.21
C THR A 879 13.95 0.79 30.69
N PRO A 880 14.74 1.50 29.86
CA PRO A 880 15.21 2.82 30.25
C PRO A 880 13.98 3.73 30.37
N VAL A 881 13.60 4.07 31.61
CA VAL A 881 12.43 4.90 31.92
C VAL A 881 12.56 6.22 31.16
N ASN A 882 11.54 6.59 30.38
CA ASN A 882 11.46 7.91 29.77
C ASN A 882 10.91 8.88 30.82
N ASP A 883 11.42 10.11 30.86
CA ASP A 883 10.88 11.11 31.79
C ASP A 883 9.53 11.62 31.30
N VAL A 884 9.38 11.74 29.98
CA VAL A 884 8.15 12.18 29.33
C VAL A 884 7.76 11.23 28.21
N GLN A 885 6.47 11.05 27.99
CA GLN A 885 5.92 10.40 26.80
C GLN A 885 5.06 11.39 26.01
N ALA A 886 5.18 11.37 24.69
CA ALA A 886 4.38 12.24 23.84
C ALA A 886 3.87 11.51 22.60
N ALA A 887 2.57 11.59 22.34
CA ALA A 887 1.91 10.92 21.22
C ALA A 887 0.96 11.85 20.47
N THR A 888 0.82 11.62 19.16
CA THR A 888 -0.18 12.28 18.33
C THR A 888 -1.05 11.23 17.67
N VAL A 889 -2.36 11.28 17.92
CA VAL A 889 -3.34 10.31 17.44
C VAL A 889 -4.27 11.01 16.43
N PRO A 890 -4.56 10.40 15.26
CA PRO A 890 -5.57 10.93 14.35
C PRO A 890 -6.93 11.01 15.03
N GLY A 891 -7.63 12.14 14.94
CA GLY A 891 -9.00 12.28 15.45
C GLY A 891 -10.07 12.19 14.37
N LEU A 892 -11.31 12.49 14.75
CA LEU A 892 -12.45 12.56 13.82
C LEU A 892 -12.52 13.93 13.16
N ALA A 893 -12.33 13.96 11.83
CA ALA A 893 -12.38 15.19 11.03
C ALA A 893 -13.79 15.72 10.76
N HIS A 894 -14.83 15.00 11.22
CA HIS A 894 -16.23 15.35 11.03
C HIS A 894 -16.95 15.47 12.38
N ALA A 895 -18.12 16.11 12.37
CA ALA A 895 -19.03 16.12 13.50
C ALA A 895 -19.33 14.68 13.96
N ALA A 896 -19.16 14.45 15.25
CA ALA A 896 -19.34 13.15 15.88
C ALA A 896 -20.38 13.27 17.00
N TYR A 897 -21.18 12.21 17.17
CA TYR A 897 -22.25 12.19 18.14
C TYR A 897 -22.22 10.89 18.95
N LEU A 898 -22.39 11.03 20.26
CA LEU A 898 -22.54 9.93 21.21
C LEU A 898 -23.96 9.94 21.78
N ALA A 899 -24.73 8.87 21.53
CA ALA A 899 -26.12 8.77 21.97
C ALA A 899 -26.99 10.00 21.64
N GLY A 900 -26.67 10.71 20.54
CA GLY A 900 -27.36 11.90 20.07
C GLY A 900 -26.88 13.24 20.66
N ALA A 901 -25.92 13.24 21.57
CA ALA A 901 -25.19 14.45 21.98
C ALA A 901 -23.99 14.67 21.06
N ARG A 902 -23.72 15.91 20.66
CA ARG A 902 -22.59 16.26 19.81
C ARG A 902 -21.32 16.32 20.64
N ILE A 903 -20.26 15.72 20.15
CA ILE A 903 -18.93 15.84 20.74
C ILE A 903 -18.32 17.15 20.26
N THR A 904 -17.90 17.99 21.21
CA THR A 904 -17.29 19.30 20.95
C THR A 904 -15.78 19.27 21.13
N ARG A 905 -15.27 18.41 22.01
CA ARG A 905 -13.84 18.20 22.29
C ARG A 905 -13.53 16.74 22.63
N MET A 906 -12.30 16.31 22.35
CA MET A 906 -11.80 14.95 22.59
C MET A 906 -10.40 15.00 23.20
N TYR A 907 -10.28 14.83 24.51
CA TYR A 907 -9.00 14.86 25.24
C TYR A 907 -8.52 13.45 25.56
N PRO A 908 -7.49 12.94 24.86
CA PRO A 908 -6.87 11.67 25.19
C PRO A 908 -5.83 11.84 26.31
N PHE A 909 -5.91 11.00 27.34
CA PHE A 909 -4.94 10.89 28.42
C PHE A 909 -4.19 9.57 28.31
N GLY A 910 -2.91 9.65 27.93
CA GLY A 910 -2.01 8.51 27.86
C GLY A 910 -1.68 7.95 29.25
N ALA A 911 -1.33 6.66 29.29
CA ALA A 911 -0.84 6.02 30.51
C ALA A 911 0.57 6.53 30.84
N LEU A 912 0.85 6.75 32.14
CA LEU A 912 2.19 7.14 32.58
C LEU A 912 3.21 6.01 32.40
N ILE A 913 2.86 4.75 32.73
CA ILE A 913 3.75 3.58 32.59
C ILE A 913 5.18 3.89 33.07
N GLY A 914 5.32 4.45 34.27
CA GLY A 914 6.60 4.85 34.86
C GLY A 914 7.20 6.20 34.43
N CYS A 915 6.64 6.93 33.46
CA CYS A 915 7.07 8.30 33.12
C CYS A 915 6.44 9.35 34.04
N GLY A 916 7.02 10.56 34.07
CA GLY A 916 6.57 11.65 34.94
C GLY A 916 5.49 12.52 34.31
N ALA A 917 5.41 12.52 32.97
CA ALA A 917 4.37 13.18 32.21
C ALA A 917 4.08 12.41 30.92
N ALA A 918 2.80 12.28 30.56
CA ALA A 918 2.35 11.72 29.30
C ALA A 918 1.40 12.71 28.60
N LEU A 919 1.75 13.14 27.40
CA LEU A 919 0.96 14.11 26.62
C LEU A 919 0.46 13.46 25.35
N THR A 920 -0.83 13.59 25.06
CA THR A 920 -1.43 13.05 23.83
C THR A 920 -2.27 14.11 23.13
N MET A 921 -2.08 14.25 21.82
CA MET A 921 -2.84 15.21 21.00
C MET A 921 -3.74 14.47 20.00
N VAL A 922 -5.00 14.89 19.90
CA VAL A 922 -5.99 14.49 18.89
C VAL A 922 -6.49 15.73 18.15
N VAL A 923 -6.78 15.59 16.85
CA VAL A 923 -7.41 16.68 16.07
C VAL A 923 -8.88 16.37 15.87
N HIS A 924 -9.76 17.21 16.41
CA HIS A 924 -11.21 17.10 16.25
C HIS A 924 -11.80 18.42 15.76
N GLU A 925 -12.55 18.38 14.65
CA GLU A 925 -13.18 19.56 14.01
C GLU A 925 -12.27 20.80 13.88
N GLY A 926 -10.99 20.60 13.53
CA GLY A 926 -10.03 21.70 13.36
C GLY A 926 -9.39 22.21 14.66
N VAL A 927 -9.65 21.57 15.80
CA VAL A 927 -9.02 21.86 17.08
C VAL A 927 -8.09 20.70 17.47
N CYS A 928 -6.83 21.03 17.75
CA CYS A 928 -5.90 20.13 18.43
C CYS A 928 -6.26 20.09 19.92
N CYS A 929 -6.93 19.02 20.34
CA CYS A 929 -7.25 18.72 21.73
C CYS A 929 -6.08 17.95 22.35
N ILE A 930 -5.41 18.55 23.34
CA ILE A 930 -4.23 17.97 23.99
C ILE A 930 -4.62 17.58 25.42
N GLY A 931 -4.47 16.30 25.76
CA GLY A 931 -4.58 15.82 27.14
C GLY A 931 -3.21 15.59 27.75
N LEU A 932 -3.03 16.05 28.98
CA LEU A 932 -1.82 15.87 29.77
C LEU A 932 -2.17 15.02 31.00
N ASN A 933 -1.42 13.94 31.19
CA ASN A 933 -1.44 13.14 32.42
C ASN A 933 -0.09 13.34 33.11
N LEU A 934 -0.09 13.94 34.29
CA LEU A 934 1.11 14.34 35.02
C LEU A 934 1.20 13.57 36.34
N ASP A 935 2.37 13.08 36.70
CA ASP A 935 2.63 12.55 38.04
C ASP A 935 2.91 13.73 38.99
N PRO A 936 2.12 13.96 40.04
CA PRO A 936 2.28 15.12 40.92
C PRO A 936 3.59 15.10 41.73
N ALA A 937 4.27 13.95 41.86
CA ALA A 937 5.60 13.88 42.45
C ALA A 937 6.72 14.18 41.44
N ALA A 938 6.44 14.08 40.13
CA ALA A 938 7.38 14.45 39.07
C ALA A 938 7.21 15.92 38.64
N VAL A 939 5.97 16.32 38.39
CA VAL A 939 5.59 17.66 37.97
C VAL A 939 4.91 18.35 39.15
N THR A 940 5.71 18.95 40.02
CA THR A 940 5.26 19.59 41.27
C THR A 940 4.54 20.91 41.04
N GLU A 941 4.81 21.59 39.92
CA GLU A 941 4.21 22.87 39.55
C GLU A 941 3.48 22.75 38.19
N PRO A 942 2.31 22.10 38.14
CA PRO A 942 1.59 21.83 36.89
C PRO A 942 1.23 23.11 36.13
N GLU A 943 0.91 24.20 36.83
CA GLU A 943 0.60 25.50 36.22
C GLU A 943 1.79 26.06 35.43
N VAL A 944 3.01 25.92 35.94
CA VAL A 944 4.25 26.36 35.27
C VAL A 944 4.49 25.48 34.03
N PHE A 945 4.25 24.18 34.14
CA PHE A 945 4.42 23.25 33.02
C PHE A 945 3.43 23.54 31.88
N VAL A 946 2.14 23.68 32.22
CA VAL A 946 1.06 23.98 31.26
C VAL A 946 1.24 25.37 30.64
N GLY A 947 1.55 26.39 31.45
CA GLY A 947 1.84 27.73 30.94
C GLY A 947 3.06 27.76 30.02
N GLY A 948 4.11 26.99 30.36
CA GLY A 948 5.27 26.79 29.49
C GLY A 948 4.93 26.13 28.15
N LEU A 949 3.99 25.17 28.15
CA LEU A 949 3.51 24.52 26.94
C LEU A 949 2.68 25.47 26.06
N GLN A 950 1.78 26.26 26.67
CA GLN A 950 1.03 27.30 25.96
C GLN A 950 1.95 28.35 25.33
N ALA A 951 2.97 28.80 26.07
CA ALA A 951 4.00 29.71 25.55
C ALA A 951 4.77 29.07 24.39
N GLY A 952 5.21 27.82 24.53
CA GLY A 952 5.89 27.06 23.48
C GLY A 952 5.04 26.89 22.21
N ILE A 953 3.74 26.64 22.36
CA ILE A 953 2.78 26.57 21.24
C ILE A 953 2.69 27.93 20.55
N SER A 954 2.56 29.00 21.32
CA SER A 954 2.48 30.37 20.81
C SER A 954 3.74 30.76 20.04
N GLU A 955 4.92 30.39 20.54
CA GLU A 955 6.20 30.59 19.84
C GLU A 955 6.25 29.86 18.49
N VAL A 956 5.72 28.63 18.41
CA VAL A 956 5.67 27.86 17.16
C VAL A 956 4.66 28.48 16.19
N ILE A 957 3.48 28.89 16.65
CA ILE A 957 2.45 29.55 15.82
C ILE A 957 2.99 30.86 15.24
N ALA A 958 3.73 31.64 16.02
CA ALA A 958 4.31 32.92 15.61
C ALA A 958 5.40 32.82 14.51
N LEU A 959 5.77 31.61 14.08
CA LEU A 959 6.68 31.41 12.95
C LEU A 959 6.01 31.63 11.59
N ALA A 960 4.68 31.54 11.51
CA ALA A 960 3.88 31.84 10.31
C ALA A 960 3.57 33.34 10.22
#